data_AF-A0AAJ3D458-F1
#
_entry.id   AF-A0AAJ3D458-F1
#
_cell.length_a   1.000
_cell.length_b   1.000
_cell.length_c   1.000
_cell.angle_alpha   90.00
_cell.angle_beta   90.00
_cell.angle_gamma   90.00
#
_symmetry.space_group_name_H-M   'P 1'
#
loop_
_entity.id
_entity.type
_entity.pdbx_description
1 polymer ?
#
loop_
_entity_poly.entity_id
_entity_poly.type
_entity_poly.pdbx_seq_one_letter_code
_entity_poly.pdbx_strand_id
1 'polypeptide(L)'
;MTTPRTTVRSVPAAATAVALAAGLLVAVAPAPAHAAAGATLPFTSVEAESATHTGTRIGPDYSQGTLASEASGRQAVRLNAGQRVTFSVPRAANAVTVAYSVPDGQSGSLDVYVNGQRLDRTLPVTSRYSYVDTPWIPGARTHHLYANARMLLGRDVQAGDTVAFQATNVQVTVDVADFEQAPAAATRPSGAVSVTDKGADPTGQGDSTQAFREAIAAAQGGTVWIPPGEYRLTSSLNGVQNVTLQGAGHWHSVVRTSRFIDQTASSGNVHIKDFAVIGEVTERVDSSPDNFVNGSLGPDSTVSGMWLQHLKVGLWLTGNNDNLVVENSRFLDMTADGLNLNGNARGVKVRNNFLRNQGDDALAMWSLNAPDVNSVFENNTITQPNLANGIAIYGGTDITVRNNLIADTNALGSGIAISNQKFLDPFHPLSGTITVDGNTLVRTGAMNPNWNHPMGALRVDSYDSAIDAQVRITNTTITDSPYSAFEFVSGGGRGLAARNITVDGATVNRVGTVVVQAETQGAATFRNVTATGVGSAGIYNCPYPAGSGTFTVTDGGGNSGWESTWSDCSAWPEPGQGEPQPDPDRNLALNRPATATGSQDVYTPGKAVDGDAHTYWESANHAFPQTLTIDLGATHAVRRVVLKLPPQAAWQARTQTLSVQGSTDGSAWTTLAAAREHRFDPATGNTVTVPVDGSLRHLRLHVTGNTGWPAAQFSEVEVYGS
;
A
#
# COMPACT_ATOMS: atom_id res chain seq x y z
N MET A 1 93.83 33.06 13.35
CA MET A 1 94.12 34.38 12.73
C MET A 1 92.80 35.11 12.49
N THR A 2 92.58 36.19 13.24
CA THR A 2 91.86 37.45 12.88
C THR A 2 90.59 37.42 11.98
N THR A 3 89.40 37.46 12.61
CA THR A 3 88.25 38.44 12.55
C THR A 3 87.93 39.28 11.28
N PRO A 4 86.73 39.93 11.13
CA PRO A 4 85.34 39.64 11.60
C PRO A 4 84.15 40.07 10.65
N ARG A 5 82.90 39.86 11.13
CA ARG A 5 81.58 40.54 10.83
C ARG A 5 80.99 40.31 9.41
N THR A 6 79.68 40.12 9.18
CA THR A 6 78.48 40.77 9.75
C THR A 6 77.23 39.91 9.47
N THR A 7 76.27 39.88 10.39
CA THR A 7 74.93 39.29 10.25
C THR A 7 73.93 40.28 9.65
N VAL A 8 73.12 39.88 8.65
CA VAL A 8 71.73 40.34 8.46
C VAL A 8 70.88 39.22 7.82
N ARG A 9 69.80 38.84 8.54
CA ARG A 9 68.61 38.02 8.18
C ARG A 9 67.78 38.73 7.09
N SER A 10 66.83 38.22 6.32
CA SER A 10 66.01 37.00 6.17
C SER A 10 65.17 37.27 4.89
N VAL A 11 64.65 36.27 4.18
CA VAL A 11 63.21 35.88 4.10
C VAL A 11 63.19 34.55 3.35
N PRO A 12 62.58 33.46 3.88
CA PRO A 12 62.51 32.19 3.18
C PRO A 12 61.27 32.11 2.27
N ALA A 13 61.47 31.51 1.10
CA ALA A 13 60.45 31.15 0.13
C ALA A 13 59.50 30.07 0.70
N ALA A 14 58.19 30.29 0.53
CA ALA A 14 57.18 29.29 0.83
C ALA A 14 57.20 28.21 -0.26
N ALA A 15 57.45 26.97 0.16
CA ALA A 15 57.37 25.79 -0.68
C ALA A 15 55.91 25.48 -1.02
N THR A 16 55.65 25.29 -2.30
CA THR A 16 54.35 24.93 -2.87
C THR A 16 54.01 23.49 -2.49
N ALA A 17 52.93 23.31 -1.72
CA ALA A 17 52.39 22.00 -1.40
C ALA A 17 51.63 21.44 -2.61
N VAL A 18 51.98 20.21 -3.00
CA VAL A 18 51.24 19.41 -3.97
C VAL A 18 49.94 18.95 -3.30
N ALA A 19 48.80 19.53 -3.70
CA ALA A 19 47.49 19.03 -3.32
C ALA A 19 47.06 17.95 -4.33
N LEU A 20 47.03 16.69 -3.90
CA LEU A 20 46.25 15.65 -4.58
C LEU A 20 44.78 16.04 -4.48
N ALA A 21 44.17 16.42 -5.59
CA ALA A 21 42.71 16.52 -5.70
C ALA A 21 42.14 15.09 -5.77
N ALA A 22 41.80 14.54 -4.60
CA ALA A 22 40.95 13.37 -4.51
C ALA A 22 39.56 13.77 -5.04
N GLY A 23 39.16 13.19 -6.17
CA GLY A 23 37.81 13.37 -6.71
C GLY A 23 36.80 12.87 -5.70
N LEU A 24 35.90 13.76 -5.25
CA LEU A 24 34.68 13.35 -4.56
C LEU A 24 33.83 12.54 -5.55
N LEU A 25 33.95 11.21 -5.48
CA LEU A 25 32.84 10.33 -5.82
C LEU A 25 31.71 10.66 -4.85
N VAL A 26 30.74 11.45 -5.31
CA VAL A 26 29.44 11.51 -4.66
C VAL A 26 28.83 10.13 -4.86
N ALA A 27 29.02 9.25 -3.86
CA ALA A 27 28.19 8.07 -3.74
C ALA A 27 26.76 8.57 -3.62
N VAL A 28 25.97 8.40 -4.69
CA VAL A 28 24.52 8.49 -4.58
C VAL A 28 24.17 7.40 -3.58
N ALA A 29 23.85 7.80 -2.35
CA ALA A 29 23.35 6.87 -1.36
C ALA A 29 22.16 6.16 -2.01
N PRO A 30 22.08 4.82 -1.98
CA PRO A 30 20.85 4.15 -2.33
C PRO A 30 19.75 4.81 -1.50
N ALA A 31 18.62 5.16 -2.14
CA ALA A 31 17.44 5.59 -1.41
C ALA A 31 17.26 4.60 -0.24
N PRO A 32 17.04 5.09 1.00
CA PRO A 32 16.92 4.19 2.14
C PRO A 32 15.90 3.12 1.77
N ALA A 33 16.33 1.86 1.80
CA ALA A 33 15.42 0.74 1.65
C ALA A 33 14.38 0.91 2.75
N HIS A 34 13.17 1.33 2.37
CA HIS A 34 12.08 1.46 3.31
C HIS A 34 11.88 0.09 3.94
N ALA A 35 11.77 0.04 5.26
CA ALA A 35 11.42 -1.20 5.96
C ALA A 35 10.13 -1.76 5.32
N ALA A 36 10.06 -3.07 5.14
CA ALA A 36 8.86 -3.70 4.59
C ALA A 36 7.64 -3.27 5.42
N ALA A 37 6.63 -2.70 4.76
CA ALA A 37 5.39 -2.33 5.42
C ALA A 37 4.64 -3.56 5.93
N GLY A 38 3.76 -3.36 6.89
CA GLY A 38 2.95 -4.39 7.52
C GLY A 38 3.48 -4.86 8.86
N ALA A 39 2.81 -5.87 9.40
CA ALA A 39 3.15 -6.52 10.65
C ALA A 39 4.35 -7.46 10.47
N THR A 40 5.23 -7.47 11.48
CA THR A 40 6.22 -8.53 11.68
C THR A 40 5.54 -9.72 12.32
N LEU A 41 5.34 -10.77 11.52
CA LEU A 41 4.52 -11.93 11.88
C LEU A 41 5.39 -13.20 12.06
N PRO A 42 5.06 -14.08 13.02
CA PRO A 42 5.78 -15.33 13.24
C PRO A 42 5.42 -16.43 12.22
N PHE A 43 4.65 -16.09 11.19
CA PHE A 43 4.23 -16.99 10.12
C PHE A 43 4.59 -16.42 8.74
N THR A 44 4.50 -17.27 7.72
CA THR A 44 4.61 -16.86 6.31
C THR A 44 3.47 -17.45 5.51
N SER A 45 2.75 -16.60 4.79
CA SER A 45 1.68 -16.98 3.87
C SER A 45 2.23 -17.47 2.54
N VAL A 46 1.63 -18.51 1.97
CA VAL A 46 1.92 -19.02 0.62
C VAL A 46 0.60 -19.19 -0.11
N GLU A 47 0.44 -18.48 -1.22
CA GLU A 47 -0.77 -18.52 -2.04
C GLU A 47 -0.93 -19.89 -2.70
N ALA A 48 -2.13 -20.49 -2.66
CA ALA A 48 -2.37 -21.85 -3.14
C ALA A 48 -2.14 -21.98 -4.65
N GLU A 49 -2.44 -20.92 -5.40
CA GLU A 49 -2.21 -20.90 -6.83
C GLU A 49 -0.72 -20.90 -7.17
N SER A 50 0.15 -20.43 -6.28
CA SER A 50 1.62 -20.54 -6.47
C SER A 50 2.16 -21.95 -6.21
N ALA A 51 1.37 -22.81 -5.56
CA ALA A 51 1.78 -24.16 -5.15
C ALA A 51 1.47 -25.21 -6.23
N THR A 52 2.07 -26.40 -6.09
CA THR A 52 1.77 -27.53 -7.00
C THR A 52 0.40 -28.10 -6.67
N HIS A 53 -0.48 -28.30 -7.66
CA HIS A 53 -1.83 -28.81 -7.42
C HIS A 53 -2.34 -29.75 -8.51
N THR A 54 -3.32 -30.58 -8.14
CA THR A 54 -4.10 -31.40 -9.07
C THR A 54 -5.53 -30.88 -9.26
N GLY A 55 -5.87 -29.76 -8.60
CA GLY A 55 -7.14 -29.05 -8.74
C GLY A 55 -7.18 -28.06 -9.90
N THR A 56 -8.12 -27.13 -9.85
CA THR A 56 -8.33 -26.10 -10.86
C THR A 56 -8.11 -24.72 -10.27
N ARG A 57 -7.18 -23.94 -10.84
CA ARG A 57 -6.99 -22.53 -10.47
C ARG A 57 -8.22 -21.70 -10.90
N ILE A 58 -8.67 -20.78 -10.05
CA ILE A 58 -9.66 -19.73 -10.38
C ILE A 58 -9.01 -18.35 -10.35
N GLY A 59 -9.62 -17.36 -11.01
CA GLY A 59 -9.14 -15.98 -11.05
C GLY A 59 -7.88 -15.75 -11.91
N PRO A 60 -7.39 -14.49 -11.98
CA PRO A 60 -7.81 -13.35 -11.18
C PRO A 60 -9.15 -12.76 -11.63
N ASP A 61 -9.98 -12.32 -10.69
CA ASP A 61 -11.23 -11.58 -10.96
C ASP A 61 -11.48 -10.59 -9.83
N TYR A 62 -11.93 -9.37 -10.16
CA TYR A 62 -12.28 -8.31 -9.21
C TYR A 62 -13.79 -8.04 -9.14
N SER A 63 -14.59 -8.79 -9.90
CA SER A 63 -16.04 -8.63 -9.97
C SER A 63 -16.67 -8.90 -8.60
N GLN A 64 -17.39 -7.91 -8.08
CA GLN A 64 -17.99 -7.95 -6.75
C GLN A 64 -18.86 -9.21 -6.53
N GLY A 65 -18.61 -9.91 -5.44
CA GLY A 65 -19.35 -11.09 -5.00
C GLY A 65 -18.96 -12.39 -5.71
N THR A 66 -17.86 -12.39 -6.47
CA THR A 66 -17.32 -13.64 -7.03
C THR A 66 -16.39 -14.31 -6.03
N LEU A 67 -16.27 -15.64 -6.14
CA LEU A 67 -15.36 -16.39 -5.28
C LEU A 67 -13.89 -16.01 -5.50
N ALA A 68 -13.52 -15.57 -6.72
CA ALA A 68 -12.17 -15.13 -7.01
C ALA A 68 -11.90 -13.71 -6.47
N SER A 69 -12.89 -12.80 -6.45
CA SER A 69 -12.69 -11.46 -5.89
C SER A 69 -12.33 -11.48 -4.41
N GLU A 70 -12.87 -12.43 -3.64
CA GLU A 70 -12.59 -12.54 -2.21
C GLU A 70 -11.39 -13.43 -1.84
N ALA A 71 -10.66 -13.96 -2.82
CA ALA A 71 -9.43 -14.70 -2.59
C ALA A 71 -8.21 -13.76 -2.44
N SER A 72 -7.26 -14.08 -1.56
CA SER A 72 -5.95 -13.42 -1.56
C SER A 72 -5.32 -13.50 -2.95
N GLY A 73 -4.72 -12.41 -3.43
CA GLY A 73 -4.18 -12.38 -4.80
C GLY A 73 -5.24 -12.44 -5.92
N ARG A 74 -6.53 -12.47 -5.55
CA ARG A 74 -7.69 -12.69 -6.43
C ARG A 74 -7.74 -14.06 -7.08
N GLN A 75 -6.95 -15.02 -6.60
CA GLN A 75 -6.82 -16.35 -7.17
C GLN A 75 -6.88 -17.40 -6.08
N ALA A 76 -7.31 -18.61 -6.43
CA ALA A 76 -7.34 -19.74 -5.50
C ALA A 76 -7.30 -21.06 -6.29
N VAL A 77 -7.22 -22.18 -5.59
CA VAL A 77 -7.24 -23.52 -6.20
C VAL A 77 -8.44 -24.32 -5.69
N ARG A 78 -9.37 -24.63 -6.60
CA ARG A 78 -10.54 -25.47 -6.34
C ARG A 78 -10.20 -26.95 -6.44
N LEU A 79 -10.48 -27.69 -5.36
CA LEU A 79 -10.21 -29.12 -5.18
C LEU A 79 -11.53 -29.89 -5.06
N ASN A 80 -11.78 -30.81 -5.98
CA ASN A 80 -12.79 -31.86 -5.79
C ASN A 80 -12.20 -33.03 -4.97
N ALA A 81 -13.05 -33.94 -4.52
CA ALA A 81 -12.64 -35.15 -3.81
C ALA A 81 -11.47 -35.87 -4.50
N GLY A 82 -10.40 -36.16 -3.75
CA GLY A 82 -9.17 -36.78 -4.22
C GLY A 82 -8.13 -35.81 -4.81
N GLN A 83 -8.49 -34.55 -5.10
CA GLN A 83 -7.54 -33.54 -5.56
C GLN A 83 -6.86 -32.85 -4.37
N ARG A 84 -5.62 -32.38 -4.59
CA ARG A 84 -4.80 -31.74 -3.56
C ARG A 84 -4.04 -30.53 -4.08
N VAL A 85 -3.67 -29.65 -3.13
CA VAL A 85 -2.64 -28.63 -3.28
C VAL A 85 -1.47 -29.00 -2.35
N THR A 86 -0.24 -28.85 -2.82
CA THR A 86 1.00 -29.21 -2.12
C THR A 86 1.92 -28.01 -2.07
N PHE A 87 2.09 -27.48 -0.86
CA PHE A 87 2.94 -26.34 -0.56
C PHE A 87 4.36 -26.78 -0.26
N SER A 88 5.34 -26.04 -0.78
CA SER A 88 6.70 -26.04 -0.22
C SER A 88 6.69 -25.15 1.00
N VAL A 89 7.07 -25.69 2.14
CA VAL A 89 7.10 -24.97 3.42
C VAL A 89 8.14 -23.84 3.33
N PRO A 90 7.78 -22.59 3.65
CA PRO A 90 8.67 -21.43 3.45
C PRO A 90 9.66 -21.22 4.61
N ARG A 91 9.38 -21.79 5.79
CA ARG A 91 10.15 -21.60 7.03
C ARG A 91 9.86 -22.73 8.03
N ALA A 92 10.64 -22.82 9.11
CA ALA A 92 10.28 -23.71 10.22
C ALA A 92 8.85 -23.43 10.70
N ALA A 93 8.04 -24.49 10.81
CA ALA A 93 6.66 -24.42 11.23
C ALA A 93 6.21 -25.71 11.92
N ASN A 94 5.25 -25.60 12.83
CA ASN A 94 4.58 -26.75 13.45
C ASN A 94 3.05 -26.54 13.53
N ALA A 95 2.57 -25.45 12.95
CA ALA A 95 1.19 -25.04 12.91
C ALA A 95 0.87 -24.47 11.53
N VAL A 96 -0.39 -24.63 11.12
CA VAL A 96 -0.87 -24.12 9.84
C VAL A 96 -2.25 -23.51 9.99
N THR A 97 -2.48 -22.42 9.27
CA THR A 97 -3.80 -21.83 9.02
C THR A 97 -4.06 -21.83 7.53
N VAL A 98 -5.25 -22.22 7.12
CA VAL A 98 -5.64 -22.26 5.70
C VAL A 98 -6.90 -21.41 5.54
N ALA A 99 -6.83 -20.42 4.66
CA ALA A 99 -8.02 -19.74 4.16
C ALA A 99 -8.64 -20.60 3.05
N TYR A 100 -9.94 -20.84 3.14
CA TYR A 100 -10.65 -21.72 2.23
C TYR A 100 -12.11 -21.31 2.08
N SER A 101 -12.75 -21.82 1.04
CA SER A 101 -14.19 -21.79 0.85
C SER A 101 -14.71 -23.18 0.54
N VAL A 102 -15.87 -23.52 1.08
CA VAL A 102 -16.66 -24.71 0.70
C VAL A 102 -18.07 -24.25 0.34
N PRO A 103 -18.81 -24.98 -0.52
CA PRO A 103 -20.16 -24.57 -0.89
C PRO A 103 -21.07 -24.32 0.32
N ASP A 104 -21.96 -23.34 0.19
CA ASP A 104 -22.89 -22.99 1.26
C ASP A 104 -23.73 -24.20 1.72
N GLY A 105 -24.00 -24.25 3.03
CA GLY A 105 -24.61 -25.38 3.73
C GLY A 105 -23.74 -26.64 3.86
N GLN A 106 -22.49 -26.65 3.39
CA GLN A 106 -21.62 -27.84 3.43
C GLN A 106 -20.48 -27.73 4.44
N SER A 107 -20.03 -28.90 4.91
CA SER A 107 -18.86 -29.03 5.76
C SER A 107 -18.17 -30.37 5.50
N GLY A 108 -16.91 -30.48 5.89
CA GLY A 108 -16.10 -31.67 5.67
C GLY A 108 -14.70 -31.50 6.24
N SER A 109 -13.72 -32.14 5.62
CA SER A 109 -12.32 -31.99 6.03
C SER A 109 -11.33 -32.14 4.87
N LEU A 110 -10.19 -31.50 5.04
CA LEU A 110 -8.98 -31.71 4.24
C LEU A 110 -8.09 -32.73 4.96
N ASP A 111 -7.73 -33.80 4.27
CA ASP A 111 -6.62 -34.65 4.71
C ASP A 111 -5.32 -33.85 4.62
N VAL A 112 -4.48 -33.95 5.66
CA VAL A 112 -3.19 -33.25 5.74
C VAL A 112 -2.06 -34.26 5.55
N TYR A 113 -1.12 -33.94 4.67
CA TYR A 113 0.07 -34.75 4.42
C TYR A 113 1.32 -33.93 4.73
N VAL A 114 2.33 -34.55 5.35
CA VAL A 114 3.67 -34.00 5.52
C VAL A 114 4.65 -34.92 4.84
N ASN A 115 5.42 -34.41 3.86
CA ASN A 115 6.37 -35.21 3.08
C ASN A 115 5.76 -36.49 2.50
N GLY A 116 4.55 -36.36 1.95
CA GLY A 116 3.78 -37.45 1.36
C GLY A 116 3.11 -38.40 2.36
N GLN A 117 3.38 -38.28 3.67
CA GLN A 117 2.77 -39.11 4.71
C GLN A 117 1.50 -38.44 5.25
N ARG A 118 0.37 -39.14 5.23
CA ARG A 118 -0.90 -38.65 5.77
C ARG A 118 -0.79 -38.56 7.30
N LEU A 119 -1.24 -37.46 7.88
CA LEU A 119 -1.39 -37.30 9.33
C LEU A 119 -2.67 -37.98 9.81
N ASP A 120 -2.72 -38.36 11.09
CA ASP A 120 -3.91 -38.96 11.69
C ASP A 120 -5.07 -37.96 11.87
N ARG A 121 -4.74 -36.66 11.87
CA ARG A 121 -5.70 -35.56 12.00
C ARG A 121 -5.94 -34.89 10.66
N THR A 122 -7.18 -34.48 10.44
CA THR A 122 -7.61 -33.70 9.27
C THR A 122 -7.91 -32.26 9.68
N LEU A 123 -7.84 -31.34 8.73
CA LEU A 123 -8.25 -29.96 8.94
C LEU A 123 -9.76 -29.82 8.67
N PRO A 124 -10.59 -29.50 9.66
CA PRO A 124 -12.03 -29.32 9.45
C PRO A 124 -12.29 -28.07 8.61
N VAL A 125 -13.24 -28.18 7.67
CA VAL A 125 -13.68 -27.08 6.80
C VAL A 125 -15.21 -26.99 6.80
N THR A 126 -15.77 -25.78 6.79
CA THR A 126 -17.21 -25.53 6.89
C THR A 126 -17.59 -24.19 6.28
N SER A 127 -18.79 -24.09 5.70
CA SER A 127 -19.37 -22.82 5.26
C SER A 127 -20.13 -22.09 6.37
N ARG A 128 -20.23 -22.67 7.58
CA ARG A 128 -21.08 -22.15 8.67
C ARG A 128 -20.84 -20.67 9.00
N TYR A 129 -19.60 -20.20 8.85
CA TYR A 129 -19.19 -18.84 9.16
C TYR A 129 -18.90 -18.03 7.90
N SER A 130 -19.45 -18.44 6.76
CA SER A 130 -19.28 -17.80 5.45
C SER A 130 -20.65 -17.41 4.88
N TYR A 131 -20.67 -16.75 3.72
CA TYR A 131 -21.89 -16.37 2.99
C TYR A 131 -22.80 -15.42 3.79
N VAL A 132 -22.23 -14.28 4.19
CA VAL A 132 -22.92 -13.24 4.95
C VAL A 132 -23.69 -12.31 4.02
N ASP A 133 -24.94 -12.01 4.38
CA ASP A 133 -25.78 -11.01 3.73
C ASP A 133 -25.97 -9.78 4.62
N THR A 134 -25.79 -8.58 4.05
CA THR A 134 -26.01 -7.29 4.72
C THR A 134 -26.88 -6.35 3.87
N PRO A 135 -28.14 -6.72 3.56
CA PRO A 135 -28.97 -6.01 2.58
C PRO A 135 -29.30 -4.55 2.94
N TRP A 136 -29.10 -4.14 4.20
CA TRP A 136 -29.27 -2.74 4.62
C TRP A 136 -28.08 -1.85 4.25
N ILE A 137 -26.96 -2.42 3.81
CA ILE A 137 -25.81 -1.68 3.27
C ILE A 137 -26.01 -1.54 1.76
N PRO A 138 -26.32 -0.34 1.24
CA PRO A 138 -26.58 -0.15 -0.18
C PRO A 138 -25.40 -0.62 -1.04
N GLY A 139 -25.68 -1.44 -2.05
CA GLY A 139 -24.69 -1.93 -3.00
C GLY A 139 -23.90 -3.16 -2.52
N ALA A 140 -24.05 -3.58 -1.25
CA ALA A 140 -23.48 -4.85 -0.79
C ALA A 140 -24.13 -6.04 -1.51
N ARG A 141 -23.36 -7.10 -1.71
CA ARG A 141 -23.83 -8.42 -2.17
C ARG A 141 -23.55 -9.45 -1.07
N THR A 142 -24.03 -10.68 -1.22
CA THR A 142 -23.54 -11.80 -0.42
C THR A 142 -22.02 -11.86 -0.53
N HIS A 143 -21.36 -11.93 0.61
CA HIS A 143 -19.91 -11.82 0.73
C HIS A 143 -19.41 -12.74 1.85
N HIS A 144 -18.16 -12.57 2.28
CA HIS A 144 -17.55 -13.40 3.32
C HIS A 144 -17.49 -14.87 2.88
N LEU A 145 -17.04 -15.09 1.64
CA LEU A 145 -17.11 -16.38 0.95
C LEU A 145 -16.05 -17.37 1.42
N TYR A 146 -15.02 -16.88 2.12
CA TYR A 146 -13.95 -17.67 2.72
C TYR A 146 -14.10 -17.75 4.24
N ALA A 147 -13.35 -18.67 4.84
CA ALA A 147 -13.13 -18.78 6.28
C ALA A 147 -11.70 -19.30 6.53
N ASN A 148 -11.20 -19.17 7.77
CA ASN A 148 -9.87 -19.66 8.15
C ASN A 148 -9.98 -20.88 9.08
N ALA A 149 -9.36 -22.01 8.69
CA ALA A 149 -9.21 -23.18 9.56
C ALA A 149 -7.76 -23.28 10.04
N ARG A 150 -7.55 -23.73 11.29
CA ARG A 150 -6.22 -23.85 11.88
C ARG A 150 -5.96 -25.21 12.51
N MET A 151 -4.71 -25.66 12.50
CA MET A 151 -4.28 -26.93 13.11
C MET A 151 -2.80 -26.90 13.51
N LEU A 152 -2.49 -27.41 14.71
CA LEU A 152 -1.12 -27.84 15.06
C LEU A 152 -0.80 -29.15 14.33
N LEU A 153 0.32 -29.22 13.61
CA LEU A 153 0.74 -30.41 12.85
C LEU A 153 1.14 -31.58 13.78
N GLY A 154 1.57 -31.28 15.02
CA GLY A 154 2.08 -32.28 15.96
C GLY A 154 3.51 -32.73 15.66
N ARG A 155 4.20 -32.00 14.79
CA ARG A 155 5.62 -32.11 14.47
C ARG A 155 6.10 -30.80 13.86
N ASP A 156 7.39 -30.54 13.97
CA ASP A 156 8.06 -29.45 13.27
C ASP A 156 8.41 -29.89 11.83
N VAL A 157 8.07 -29.04 10.87
CA VAL A 157 8.52 -29.08 9.47
C VAL A 157 9.51 -27.95 9.24
N GLN A 158 10.39 -28.10 8.25
CA GLN A 158 11.43 -27.14 7.89
C GLN A 158 11.18 -26.54 6.51
N ALA A 159 11.90 -25.45 6.20
CA ALA A 159 11.86 -24.88 4.85
C ALA A 159 12.24 -25.95 3.80
N GLY A 160 11.42 -26.08 2.75
CA GLY A 160 11.59 -27.09 1.70
C GLY A 160 10.90 -28.43 1.96
N ASP A 161 10.42 -28.70 3.18
CA ASP A 161 9.46 -29.79 3.40
C ASP A 161 8.16 -29.52 2.62
N THR A 162 7.36 -30.56 2.42
CA THR A 162 6.06 -30.42 1.74
C THR A 162 4.91 -30.65 2.70
N VAL A 163 3.92 -29.75 2.64
CA VAL A 163 2.63 -29.93 3.31
C VAL A 163 1.54 -29.89 2.25
N ALA A 164 0.72 -30.94 2.19
CA ALA A 164 -0.37 -31.02 1.22
C ALA A 164 -1.73 -31.12 1.91
N PHE A 165 -2.72 -30.49 1.28
CA PHE A 165 -4.13 -30.55 1.68
C PHE A 165 -4.92 -31.21 0.57
N GLN A 166 -5.58 -32.32 0.88
CA GLN A 166 -6.39 -33.08 -0.07
C GLN A 166 -7.86 -33.03 0.32
N ALA A 167 -8.72 -32.61 -0.61
CA ALA A 167 -10.17 -32.67 -0.43
C ALA A 167 -10.64 -34.13 -0.40
N THR A 168 -11.54 -34.46 0.53
CA THR A 168 -12.03 -35.84 0.72
C THR A 168 -13.53 -35.95 0.44
N ASN A 169 -14.35 -35.37 1.31
CA ASN A 169 -15.80 -35.52 1.35
C ASN A 169 -16.58 -34.28 0.93
N VAL A 170 -15.89 -33.16 0.66
CA VAL A 170 -16.47 -31.89 0.23
C VAL A 170 -15.52 -31.22 -0.78
N GLN A 171 -16.05 -30.47 -1.74
CA GLN A 171 -15.23 -29.61 -2.59
C GLN A 171 -14.67 -28.46 -1.74
N VAL A 172 -13.37 -28.18 -1.88
CA VAL A 172 -12.72 -27.08 -1.16
C VAL A 172 -11.98 -26.19 -2.14
N THR A 173 -12.25 -24.90 -2.11
CA THR A 173 -11.41 -23.89 -2.76
C THR A 173 -10.39 -23.40 -1.73
N VAL A 174 -9.11 -23.71 -1.95
CA VAL A 174 -8.01 -23.32 -1.06
C VAL A 174 -7.42 -22.02 -1.60
N ASP A 175 -7.38 -20.99 -0.76
CA ASP A 175 -6.89 -19.65 -1.08
C ASP A 175 -5.40 -19.51 -0.70
N VAL A 176 -5.10 -19.47 0.60
CA VAL A 176 -3.75 -19.25 1.11
C VAL A 176 -3.48 -20.12 2.34
N ALA A 177 -2.23 -20.55 2.52
CA ALA A 177 -1.78 -21.26 3.72
C ALA A 177 -0.69 -20.49 4.47
N ASP A 178 -0.90 -20.27 5.77
CA ASP A 178 0.04 -19.62 6.69
C ASP A 178 0.81 -20.68 7.48
N PHE A 179 2.14 -20.69 7.36
CA PHE A 179 3.02 -21.62 8.07
C PHE A 179 3.68 -20.92 9.26
N GLU A 180 3.39 -21.39 10.48
CA GLU A 180 3.84 -20.79 11.74
C GLU A 180 4.62 -21.77 12.61
N GLN A 181 5.69 -21.28 13.24
CA GLN A 181 6.31 -21.95 14.39
C GLN A 181 5.58 -21.53 15.68
N ALA A 182 4.50 -22.23 16.03
CA ALA A 182 3.78 -21.98 17.27
C ALA A 182 4.65 -22.33 18.48
N PRO A 183 4.76 -21.44 19.48
CA PRO A 183 5.46 -21.75 20.73
C PRO A 183 4.80 -22.90 21.49
N ALA A 184 5.60 -23.58 22.32
CA ALA A 184 5.06 -24.49 23.33
C ALA A 184 4.15 -23.72 24.31
N ALA A 185 3.20 -24.42 24.92
CA ALA A 185 2.28 -23.82 25.89
C ALA A 185 3.06 -23.20 27.06
N ALA A 186 2.78 -21.94 27.37
CA ALA A 186 3.37 -21.27 28.52
C ALA A 186 2.85 -21.88 29.84
N THR A 187 3.64 -21.75 30.90
CA THR A 187 3.28 -22.21 32.25
C THR A 187 2.66 -21.10 33.07
N ARG A 188 1.80 -21.47 34.04
CA ARG A 188 1.16 -20.54 34.97
C ARG A 188 2.20 -19.62 35.65
N PRO A 189 2.05 -18.28 35.53
CA PRO A 189 2.90 -17.35 36.27
C PRO A 189 2.76 -17.52 37.79
N SER A 190 3.85 -17.30 38.52
CA SER A 190 3.84 -17.34 39.98
C SER A 190 2.83 -16.32 40.53
N GLY A 191 1.99 -16.74 41.49
CA GLY A 191 0.98 -15.90 42.13
C GLY A 191 -0.29 -15.67 41.31
N ALA A 192 -0.37 -16.14 40.06
CA ALA A 192 -1.59 -16.01 39.25
C ALA A 192 -2.73 -16.88 39.82
N VAL A 193 -3.98 -16.45 39.68
CA VAL A 193 -5.20 -17.22 40.04
C VAL A 193 -5.70 -17.96 38.80
N SER A 194 -5.72 -19.30 38.82
CA SER A 194 -6.22 -20.06 37.66
C SER A 194 -7.74 -20.05 37.61
N VAL A 195 -8.31 -19.91 36.42
CA VAL A 195 -9.77 -20.06 36.21
C VAL A 195 -10.24 -21.47 36.58
N THR A 196 -9.40 -22.49 36.40
CA THR A 196 -9.73 -23.89 36.79
C THR A 196 -9.77 -24.07 38.31
N ASP A 197 -8.98 -23.30 39.07
CA ASP A 197 -9.04 -23.31 40.55
C ASP A 197 -10.37 -22.69 41.05
N LYS A 198 -11.05 -21.93 40.18
CA LYS A 198 -12.39 -21.36 40.38
C LYS A 198 -13.49 -22.18 39.71
N GLY A 199 -13.18 -23.39 39.21
CA GLY A 199 -14.15 -24.31 38.64
C GLY A 199 -14.46 -24.12 37.16
N ALA A 200 -13.64 -23.37 36.41
CA ALA A 200 -13.77 -23.33 34.95
C ALA A 200 -13.53 -24.71 34.34
N ASP A 201 -14.35 -25.09 33.37
CA ASP A 201 -14.26 -26.36 32.65
C ASP A 201 -13.37 -26.21 31.41
N PRO A 202 -12.17 -26.82 31.38
CA PRO A 202 -11.25 -26.74 30.25
C PRO A 202 -11.62 -27.67 29.07
N THR A 203 -12.72 -28.44 29.18
CA THR A 203 -13.22 -29.30 28.09
C THR A 203 -14.21 -28.57 27.17
N GLY A 204 -14.63 -27.35 27.54
CA GLY A 204 -15.58 -26.53 26.79
C GLY A 204 -17.04 -26.95 26.93
N GLN A 205 -17.35 -28.02 27.69
CA GLN A 205 -18.71 -28.52 27.82
C GLN A 205 -19.54 -27.65 28.78
N GLY A 206 -19.00 -27.35 29.96
CA GLY A 206 -19.59 -26.51 30.99
C GLY A 206 -19.38 -25.01 30.75
N ASP A 207 -20.28 -24.21 31.31
CA ASP A 207 -20.12 -22.74 31.31
C ASP A 207 -19.10 -22.32 32.37
N SER A 208 -18.06 -21.62 31.92
CA SER A 208 -16.94 -21.13 32.72
C SER A 208 -17.08 -19.64 33.11
N THR A 209 -18.16 -18.98 32.73
CA THR A 209 -18.31 -17.51 32.93
C THR A 209 -18.15 -17.11 34.40
N GLN A 210 -18.82 -17.82 35.31
CA GLN A 210 -18.76 -17.51 36.73
C GLN A 210 -17.36 -17.74 37.31
N ALA A 211 -16.67 -18.81 36.91
CA ALA A 211 -15.30 -19.09 37.32
C ALA A 211 -14.32 -17.99 36.85
N PHE A 212 -14.51 -17.46 35.64
CA PHE A 212 -13.74 -16.31 35.15
C PHE A 212 -13.99 -15.05 36.00
N ARG A 213 -15.25 -14.72 36.30
CA ARG A 213 -15.61 -13.58 37.16
C ARG A 213 -14.99 -13.71 38.56
N GLU A 214 -15.03 -14.90 39.15
CA GLU A 214 -14.44 -15.17 40.46
C GLU A 214 -12.91 -15.11 40.45
N ALA A 215 -12.26 -15.55 39.36
CA ALA A 215 -10.83 -15.41 39.20
C ALA A 215 -10.42 -13.94 39.08
N ILE A 216 -11.15 -13.14 38.29
CA ILE A 216 -10.93 -11.70 38.12
C ILE A 216 -11.07 -10.97 39.46
N ALA A 217 -12.12 -11.27 40.23
CA ALA A 217 -12.33 -10.69 41.54
C ALA A 217 -11.21 -11.05 42.52
N ALA A 218 -10.70 -12.29 42.46
CA ALA A 218 -9.62 -12.77 43.33
C ALA A 218 -8.21 -12.29 42.92
N ALA A 219 -8.04 -11.79 41.68
CA ALA A 219 -6.75 -11.42 41.11
C ALA A 219 -6.62 -9.91 40.83
N GLN A 220 -7.35 -9.05 41.55
CA GLN A 220 -7.22 -7.59 41.43
C GLN A 220 -5.77 -7.15 41.70
N GLY A 221 -5.21 -6.36 40.79
CA GLY A 221 -3.81 -5.95 40.76
C GLY A 221 -2.84 -7.05 40.32
N GLY A 222 -3.34 -8.24 39.95
CA GLY A 222 -2.55 -9.42 39.63
C GLY A 222 -2.95 -10.06 38.30
N THR A 223 -2.75 -11.38 38.20
CA THR A 223 -2.97 -12.15 36.97
C THR A 223 -3.98 -13.26 37.19
N VAL A 224 -4.99 -13.32 36.34
CA VAL A 224 -5.80 -14.51 36.08
C VAL A 224 -5.09 -15.35 35.04
N TRP A 225 -4.90 -16.63 35.35
CA TRP A 225 -4.32 -17.61 34.44
C TRP A 225 -5.41 -18.46 33.79
N ILE A 226 -5.32 -18.62 32.47
CA ILE A 226 -6.17 -19.47 31.65
C ILE A 226 -5.28 -20.62 31.13
N PRO A 227 -5.33 -21.82 31.75
CA PRO A 227 -4.55 -22.97 31.27
C PRO A 227 -4.86 -23.37 29.81
N PRO A 228 -4.08 -24.28 29.21
CA PRO A 228 -4.48 -24.94 27.97
C PRO A 228 -5.84 -25.64 28.14
N GLY A 229 -6.72 -25.48 27.16
CA GLY A 229 -8.08 -25.99 27.19
C GLY A 229 -9.05 -25.15 26.36
N GLU A 230 -10.28 -25.63 26.24
CA GLU A 230 -11.40 -24.86 25.70
C GLU A 230 -12.36 -24.45 26.82
N TYR A 231 -12.75 -23.18 26.86
CA TYR A 231 -13.58 -22.62 27.93
C TYR A 231 -14.79 -21.92 27.33
N ARG A 232 -15.99 -22.45 27.56
CA ARG A 232 -17.23 -21.83 27.08
C ARG A 232 -17.69 -20.74 28.04
N LEU A 233 -17.99 -19.54 27.54
CA LEU A 233 -18.69 -18.50 28.29
C LEU A 233 -20.03 -18.21 27.64
N THR A 234 -21.10 -18.14 28.44
CA THR A 234 -22.47 -17.88 27.96
C THR A 234 -22.91 -16.43 28.13
N SER A 235 -22.20 -15.66 28.95
CA SER A 235 -22.46 -14.22 29.14
C SER A 235 -21.16 -13.44 29.21
N SER A 236 -21.25 -12.14 28.93
CA SER A 236 -20.10 -11.25 28.95
C SER A 236 -19.53 -11.08 30.35
N LEU A 237 -18.24 -10.81 30.39
CA LEU A 237 -17.52 -10.32 31.55
C LEU A 237 -17.74 -8.80 31.64
N ASN A 238 -17.92 -8.31 32.86
CA ASN A 238 -18.16 -6.92 33.18
C ASN A 238 -17.39 -6.55 34.46
N GLY A 239 -17.12 -5.26 34.66
CA GLY A 239 -16.30 -4.80 35.78
C GLY A 239 -14.85 -5.29 35.67
N VAL A 240 -14.38 -5.59 34.45
CA VAL A 240 -13.00 -5.99 34.20
C VAL A 240 -12.12 -4.75 34.30
N GLN A 241 -11.31 -4.72 35.36
CA GLN A 241 -10.43 -3.61 35.67
C GLN A 241 -9.28 -4.09 36.55
N ASN A 242 -8.14 -3.39 36.48
CA ASN A 242 -6.96 -3.63 37.30
C ASN A 242 -6.55 -5.11 37.36
N VAL A 243 -6.44 -5.77 36.20
CA VAL A 243 -6.21 -7.22 36.13
C VAL A 243 -5.53 -7.59 34.82
N THR A 244 -4.64 -8.58 34.88
CA THR A 244 -4.14 -9.28 33.68
C THR A 244 -4.93 -10.57 33.47
N LEU A 245 -5.49 -10.79 32.29
CA LEU A 245 -6.00 -12.08 31.82
C LEU A 245 -4.95 -12.70 30.90
N GLN A 246 -4.29 -13.78 31.33
CA GLN A 246 -3.19 -14.40 30.59
C GLN A 246 -3.49 -15.88 30.29
N GLY A 247 -3.35 -16.27 29.02
CA GLY A 247 -3.38 -17.66 28.59
C GLY A 247 -2.00 -18.29 28.38
N ALA A 248 -2.00 -19.55 27.96
CA ALA A 248 -0.81 -20.33 27.65
C ALA A 248 -0.29 -20.15 26.21
N GLY A 249 -0.84 -19.20 25.46
CA GLY A 249 -0.67 -19.02 24.02
C GLY A 249 -1.99 -19.31 23.28
N HIS A 250 -2.30 -18.53 22.24
CA HIS A 250 -3.58 -18.61 21.52
C HIS A 250 -3.83 -19.92 20.75
N TRP A 251 -2.81 -20.77 20.60
CA TRP A 251 -2.95 -22.13 20.07
C TRP A 251 -3.39 -23.15 21.15
N HIS A 252 -3.27 -22.79 22.43
CA HIS A 252 -3.41 -23.70 23.57
C HIS A 252 -4.59 -23.34 24.48
N SER A 253 -4.77 -22.06 24.78
CA SER A 253 -5.89 -21.56 25.59
C SER A 253 -6.94 -20.95 24.69
N VAL A 254 -8.13 -21.55 24.63
CA VAL A 254 -9.22 -21.13 23.73
C VAL A 254 -10.47 -20.84 24.52
N VAL A 255 -10.99 -19.64 24.37
CA VAL A 255 -12.25 -19.21 24.96
C VAL A 255 -13.32 -19.21 23.87
N ARG A 256 -14.42 -19.93 24.10
CA ARG A 256 -15.58 -20.05 23.21
C ARG A 256 -16.68 -19.11 23.68
N THR A 257 -16.82 -17.96 23.03
CA THR A 257 -17.89 -16.98 23.31
C THR A 257 -18.03 -16.01 22.15
N SER A 258 -19.27 -15.58 21.88
CA SER A 258 -19.57 -14.50 20.95
C SER A 258 -19.64 -13.13 21.64
N ARG A 259 -19.50 -13.07 22.99
CA ARG A 259 -19.58 -11.84 23.79
C ARG A 259 -18.63 -11.96 24.98
N PHE A 260 -17.39 -11.51 24.84
CA PHE A 260 -16.38 -11.72 25.89
C PHE A 260 -16.40 -10.62 26.96
N ILE A 261 -16.14 -9.35 26.61
CA ILE A 261 -16.24 -8.21 27.53
C ILE A 261 -17.28 -7.22 26.98
N ASP A 262 -18.20 -6.79 27.85
CA ASP A 262 -19.19 -5.75 27.53
C ASP A 262 -19.39 -4.82 28.73
N GLN A 263 -18.82 -3.62 28.66
CA GLN A 263 -18.87 -2.62 29.73
C GLN A 263 -18.59 -1.21 29.18
N THR A 264 -19.30 -0.20 29.68
CA THR A 264 -19.20 1.19 29.17
C THR A 264 -18.05 2.00 29.77
N ALA A 265 -17.48 1.55 30.89
CA ALA A 265 -16.37 2.19 31.57
C ALA A 265 -15.54 1.16 32.34
N SER A 266 -14.28 1.50 32.58
CA SER A 266 -13.35 0.75 33.44
C SER A 266 -12.38 1.72 34.12
N SER A 267 -11.87 1.35 35.29
CA SER A 267 -10.74 2.08 35.90
C SER A 267 -9.41 1.85 35.16
N GLY A 268 -9.37 0.96 34.16
CA GLY A 268 -8.18 0.71 33.34
C GLY A 268 -7.24 -0.32 33.95
N ASN A 269 -6.00 -0.31 33.48
CA ASN A 269 -4.96 -1.28 33.83
C ASN A 269 -5.43 -2.73 33.57
N VAL A 270 -6.08 -2.94 32.42
CA VAL A 270 -6.53 -4.26 31.96
C VAL A 270 -5.55 -4.80 30.92
N HIS A 271 -4.99 -5.98 31.15
CA HIS A 271 -4.05 -6.60 30.22
C HIS A 271 -4.57 -7.96 29.76
N ILE A 272 -5.05 -8.07 28.52
CA ILE A 272 -5.56 -9.31 27.96
C ILE A 272 -4.49 -9.88 27.04
N LYS A 273 -3.99 -11.09 27.31
CA LYS A 273 -2.91 -11.64 26.49
C LYS A 273 -2.83 -13.15 26.36
N ASP A 274 -2.31 -13.59 25.22
CA ASP A 274 -1.86 -14.97 24.97
C ASP A 274 -2.95 -16.05 25.05
N PHE A 275 -4.17 -15.76 24.58
CA PHE A 275 -5.21 -16.77 24.36
C PHE A 275 -6.05 -16.45 23.11
N ALA A 276 -6.86 -17.42 22.68
CA ALA A 276 -7.83 -17.21 21.61
C ALA A 276 -9.22 -16.93 22.17
N VAL A 277 -9.98 -16.06 21.50
CA VAL A 277 -11.43 -15.95 21.63
C VAL A 277 -12.04 -16.28 20.28
N ILE A 278 -12.81 -17.37 20.23
CA ILE A 278 -13.46 -17.84 19.01
C ILE A 278 -14.95 -17.91 19.27
N GLY A 279 -15.71 -17.07 18.58
CA GLY A 279 -17.16 -17.02 18.68
C GLY A 279 -17.86 -18.01 17.76
N GLU A 280 -19.17 -17.84 17.69
CA GLU A 280 -20.08 -18.62 16.84
C GLU A 280 -20.95 -17.68 15.99
N VAL A 281 -20.48 -16.46 15.71
CA VAL A 281 -21.22 -15.46 14.93
C VAL A 281 -21.19 -15.83 13.46
N THR A 282 -22.35 -15.85 12.83
CA THR A 282 -22.55 -16.29 11.42
C THR A 282 -23.27 -15.24 10.58
N GLU A 283 -23.62 -14.11 11.18
CA GLU A 283 -24.35 -13.02 10.56
C GLU A 283 -23.84 -11.69 11.13
N ARG A 284 -24.19 -10.58 10.48
CA ARG A 284 -23.97 -9.25 11.05
C ARG A 284 -25.28 -8.72 11.60
N VAL A 285 -25.35 -8.52 12.91
CA VAL A 285 -26.50 -7.85 13.55
C VAL A 285 -25.99 -6.59 14.23
N ASP A 286 -26.19 -5.43 13.59
CA ASP A 286 -25.58 -4.17 14.03
C ASP A 286 -25.99 -3.78 15.47
N SER A 287 -27.23 -4.06 15.86
CA SER A 287 -27.75 -3.79 17.20
C SER A 287 -27.25 -4.74 18.30
N SER A 288 -26.54 -5.81 17.93
CA SER A 288 -26.09 -6.86 18.84
C SER A 288 -24.61 -6.68 19.19
N PRO A 289 -24.20 -6.71 20.46
CA PRO A 289 -22.80 -6.56 20.87
C PRO A 289 -22.04 -7.90 20.79
N ASP A 290 -22.14 -8.60 19.65
CA ASP A 290 -21.51 -9.91 19.41
C ASP A 290 -20.00 -9.79 19.15
N ASN A 291 -19.29 -9.18 20.10
CA ASN A 291 -17.92 -8.73 19.96
C ASN A 291 -16.99 -9.41 20.97
N PHE A 292 -15.68 -9.37 20.73
CA PHE A 292 -14.71 -9.73 21.77
C PHE A 292 -14.66 -8.65 22.85
N VAL A 293 -14.49 -7.37 22.49
CA VAL A 293 -14.65 -6.25 23.42
C VAL A 293 -15.70 -5.29 22.88
N ASN A 294 -16.68 -4.97 23.72
CA ASN A 294 -17.67 -3.94 23.48
C ASN A 294 -17.56 -2.88 24.59
N GLY A 295 -17.23 -1.64 24.22
CA GLY A 295 -17.13 -0.51 25.15
C GLY A 295 -15.70 -0.19 25.59
N SER A 296 -15.44 -0.19 26.90
CA SER A 296 -14.22 0.38 27.49
C SER A 296 -13.40 -0.65 28.28
N LEU A 297 -12.10 -0.71 27.97
CA LEU A 297 -11.09 -1.37 28.81
C LEU A 297 -10.48 -0.44 29.86
N GLY A 298 -10.74 0.87 29.77
CA GLY A 298 -10.16 1.87 30.66
C GLY A 298 -8.75 2.28 30.24
N PRO A 299 -8.20 3.34 30.87
CA PRO A 299 -6.87 3.86 30.55
C PRO A 299 -5.75 2.83 30.77
N ASP A 300 -4.65 3.00 30.05
CA ASP A 300 -3.39 2.27 30.23
C ASP A 300 -3.54 0.74 30.16
N SER A 301 -4.49 0.28 29.34
CA SER A 301 -4.79 -1.12 29.10
C SER A 301 -4.03 -1.67 27.88
N THR A 302 -3.94 -3.00 27.77
CA THR A 302 -3.31 -3.67 26.62
C THR A 302 -4.07 -4.91 26.18
N VAL A 303 -4.12 -5.16 24.88
CA VAL A 303 -4.57 -6.43 24.28
C VAL A 303 -3.46 -6.96 23.39
N SER A 304 -2.91 -8.15 23.69
CA SER A 304 -1.75 -8.66 22.96
C SER A 304 -1.65 -10.16 22.75
N GLY A 305 -1.07 -10.60 21.63
CA GLY A 305 -0.87 -12.04 21.37
C GLY A 305 -2.17 -12.82 21.16
N MET A 306 -3.27 -12.13 20.86
CA MET A 306 -4.60 -12.72 20.78
C MET A 306 -4.87 -13.37 19.42
N TRP A 307 -5.74 -14.38 19.41
CA TRP A 307 -6.42 -14.87 18.20
C TRP A 307 -7.91 -14.62 18.36
N LEU A 308 -8.49 -13.77 17.52
CA LEU A 308 -9.90 -13.41 17.55
C LEU A 308 -10.57 -13.88 16.27
N GLN A 309 -11.67 -14.63 16.38
CA GLN A 309 -12.32 -15.22 15.21
C GLN A 309 -13.82 -15.45 15.39
N HIS A 310 -14.61 -15.38 14.31
CA HIS A 310 -16.06 -15.63 14.28
C HIS A 310 -16.84 -14.76 15.27
N LEU A 311 -16.54 -13.47 15.26
CA LEU A 311 -17.25 -12.43 16.01
C LEU A 311 -17.84 -11.44 15.02
N LYS A 312 -18.72 -10.55 15.48
CA LYS A 312 -19.17 -9.42 14.67
C LYS A 312 -18.04 -8.41 14.53
N VAL A 313 -17.55 -7.91 15.66
CA VAL A 313 -16.38 -7.03 15.72
C VAL A 313 -15.38 -7.59 16.72
N GLY A 314 -14.08 -7.49 16.42
CA GLY A 314 -13.04 -7.81 17.39
C GLY A 314 -13.13 -6.86 18.59
N LEU A 315 -12.85 -5.58 18.36
CA LEU A 315 -12.95 -4.54 19.40
C LEU A 315 -13.79 -3.35 18.92
N TRP A 316 -14.99 -3.20 19.47
CA TRP A 316 -15.81 -2.01 19.30
C TRP A 316 -15.64 -1.10 20.51
N LEU A 317 -14.72 -0.12 20.38
CA LEU A 317 -14.24 0.65 21.52
C LEU A 317 -14.96 1.99 21.62
N THR A 318 -15.57 2.24 22.78
CA THR A 318 -16.19 3.52 23.16
C THR A 318 -15.79 3.88 24.59
N GLY A 319 -16.01 5.12 25.01
CA GLY A 319 -15.73 5.55 26.38
C GLY A 319 -14.24 5.84 26.61
N ASN A 320 -13.72 5.50 27.80
CA ASN A 320 -12.36 5.86 28.22
C ASN A 320 -11.33 4.75 27.88
N ASN A 321 -10.66 4.84 26.74
CA ASN A 321 -9.62 3.88 26.33
C ASN A 321 -8.23 4.53 26.18
N ASP A 322 -7.96 5.57 26.96
CA ASP A 322 -6.74 6.38 26.88
C ASP A 322 -5.48 5.50 26.94
N ASN A 323 -4.53 5.75 26.03
CA ASN A 323 -3.26 5.03 25.92
C ASN A 323 -3.36 3.50 25.71
N LEU A 324 -4.53 2.97 25.32
CA LEU A 324 -4.70 1.56 25.01
C LEU A 324 -3.71 1.11 23.92
N VAL A 325 -3.07 -0.03 24.12
CA VAL A 325 -2.24 -0.69 23.10
C VAL A 325 -2.87 -2.01 22.68
N VAL A 326 -3.18 -2.16 21.38
CA VAL A 326 -3.64 -3.41 20.78
C VAL A 326 -2.56 -3.90 19.83
N GLU A 327 -1.89 -5.00 20.16
CA GLU A 327 -0.73 -5.44 19.39
C GLU A 327 -0.55 -6.94 19.22
N ASN A 328 0.20 -7.33 18.18
CA ASN A 328 0.63 -8.73 17.98
C ASN A 328 -0.52 -9.73 17.94
N SER A 329 -1.70 -9.29 17.49
CA SER A 329 -2.94 -10.07 17.53
C SER A 329 -3.45 -10.39 16.13
N ARG A 330 -4.30 -11.41 16.03
CA ARG A 330 -4.92 -11.86 14.77
C ARG A 330 -6.43 -11.66 14.83
N PHE A 331 -6.99 -11.04 13.80
CA PHE A 331 -8.41 -10.81 13.63
C PHE A 331 -8.83 -11.50 12.34
N LEU A 332 -9.62 -12.56 12.45
CA LEU A 332 -9.97 -13.41 11.33
C LEU A 332 -11.47 -13.60 11.29
N ASP A 333 -12.06 -13.59 10.10
CA ASP A 333 -13.45 -14.00 9.89
C ASP A 333 -14.44 -13.23 10.81
N MET A 334 -14.39 -11.89 10.71
CA MET A 334 -15.34 -11.01 11.41
C MET A 334 -16.49 -10.66 10.48
N THR A 335 -17.73 -10.63 10.97
CA THR A 335 -18.88 -10.27 10.11
C THR A 335 -19.06 -8.76 9.92
N ALA A 336 -18.28 -7.94 10.64
CA ALA A 336 -18.11 -6.50 10.44
C ALA A 336 -16.62 -6.12 10.65
N ASP A 337 -16.34 -4.98 11.28
CA ASP A 337 -15.00 -4.45 11.50
C ASP A 337 -14.07 -5.39 12.29
N GLY A 338 -12.77 -5.30 12.05
CA GLY A 338 -11.78 -5.91 12.95
C GLY A 338 -11.69 -5.16 14.29
N LEU A 339 -11.46 -3.85 14.22
CA LEU A 339 -11.44 -2.95 15.35
C LEU A 339 -11.93 -1.56 14.95
N ASN A 340 -12.78 -0.98 15.79
CA ASN A 340 -13.28 0.39 15.62
C ASN A 340 -13.04 1.22 16.88
N LEU A 341 -12.34 2.35 16.74
CA LEU A 341 -12.28 3.41 17.75
C LEU A 341 -13.47 4.33 17.52
N ASN A 342 -14.60 4.06 18.16
CA ASN A 342 -15.83 4.80 17.97
C ASN A 342 -15.96 5.94 18.99
N GLY A 343 -15.04 6.91 18.86
CA GLY A 343 -15.05 8.16 19.58
C GLY A 343 -14.37 8.14 20.95
N ASN A 344 -13.86 9.31 21.34
CA ASN A 344 -13.15 9.57 22.60
C ASN A 344 -11.87 8.73 22.81
N ALA A 345 -11.30 8.10 21.78
CA ALA A 345 -10.01 7.44 21.91
C ALA A 345 -8.87 8.46 22.02
N ARG A 346 -7.98 8.32 23.00
CA ARG A 346 -6.87 9.25 23.23
C ARG A 346 -5.54 8.51 23.29
N GLY A 347 -4.64 8.77 22.34
CA GLY A 347 -3.31 8.14 22.36
C GLY A 347 -3.33 6.63 22.14
N VAL A 348 -4.40 6.07 21.57
CA VAL A 348 -4.52 4.62 21.33
C VAL A 348 -3.56 4.19 20.23
N LYS A 349 -2.92 3.02 20.41
CA LYS A 349 -1.99 2.45 19.44
C LYS A 349 -2.47 1.06 19.03
N VAL A 350 -2.81 0.89 17.76
CA VAL A 350 -3.14 -0.42 17.18
C VAL A 350 -2.02 -0.79 16.22
N ARG A 351 -1.23 -1.80 16.59
CA ARG A 351 0.02 -2.10 15.87
C ARG A 351 0.41 -3.55 15.75
N ASN A 352 1.13 -3.87 14.69
CA ASN A 352 1.67 -5.22 14.49
C ASN A 352 0.60 -6.32 14.54
N ASN A 353 -0.62 -6.01 14.10
CA ASN A 353 -1.73 -6.95 14.02
C ASN A 353 -1.89 -7.50 12.60
N PHE A 354 -2.43 -8.71 12.50
CA PHE A 354 -2.83 -9.33 11.24
C PHE A 354 -4.35 -9.43 11.17
N LEU A 355 -4.92 -8.96 10.07
CA LEU A 355 -6.35 -8.92 9.84
C LEU A 355 -6.66 -9.55 8.46
N ARG A 356 -7.53 -10.57 8.44
CA ARG A 356 -8.00 -11.20 7.19
C ARG A 356 -9.51 -11.46 7.26
N ASN A 357 -10.22 -11.22 6.17
CA ASN A 357 -11.64 -11.57 6.02
C ASN A 357 -12.53 -10.85 7.04
N GLN A 358 -12.49 -9.52 7.04
CA GLN A 358 -13.39 -8.66 7.83
C GLN A 358 -14.59 -8.28 6.97
N GLY A 359 -15.80 -8.28 7.53
CA GLY A 359 -17.05 -7.98 6.82
C GLY A 359 -17.35 -6.49 6.64
N ASP A 360 -16.43 -5.61 7.05
CA ASP A 360 -16.46 -4.16 6.85
C ASP A 360 -15.01 -3.62 7.00
N ASP A 361 -14.85 -2.34 7.35
CA ASP A 361 -13.57 -1.71 7.66
C ASP A 361 -12.69 -2.56 8.58
N ALA A 362 -11.53 -3.01 8.10
CA ALA A 362 -10.69 -3.89 8.92
C ALA A 362 -10.20 -3.15 10.19
N LEU A 363 -9.76 -1.90 10.03
CA LEU A 363 -9.51 -0.97 11.13
C LEU A 363 -10.19 0.37 10.87
N ALA A 364 -10.96 0.86 11.84
CA ALA A 364 -11.66 2.13 11.74
C ALA A 364 -11.40 3.04 12.94
N MET A 365 -11.35 4.35 12.69
CA MET A 365 -11.61 5.38 13.68
C MET A 365 -12.85 6.14 13.25
N TRP A 366 -13.86 6.18 14.11
CA TRP A 366 -15.08 6.94 13.88
C TRP A 366 -15.30 7.89 15.04
N SER A 367 -14.98 9.16 14.80
CA SER A 367 -15.02 10.22 15.82
C SER A 367 -16.45 10.72 16.10
N LEU A 368 -17.31 9.79 16.50
CA LEU A 368 -18.68 10.03 16.96
C LEU A 368 -18.68 10.40 18.45
N ASN A 369 -19.55 11.32 18.85
CA ASN A 369 -19.68 11.86 20.22
C ASN A 369 -18.50 12.72 20.69
N ALA A 370 -17.26 12.28 20.49
CA ALA A 370 -16.03 13.01 20.80
C ALA A 370 -14.94 12.65 19.79
N PRO A 371 -13.98 13.57 19.50
CA PRO A 371 -12.90 13.26 18.58
C PRO A 371 -12.00 12.18 19.15
N ASP A 372 -11.56 11.28 18.28
CA ASP A 372 -10.36 10.48 18.51
C ASP A 372 -9.15 11.39 18.33
N VAL A 373 -8.18 11.31 19.24
CA VAL A 373 -7.08 12.28 19.33
C VAL A 373 -5.75 11.56 19.52
N ASN A 374 -4.74 11.91 18.72
CA ASN A 374 -3.37 11.36 18.82
C ASN A 374 -3.30 9.83 18.74
N SER A 375 -4.28 9.20 18.10
CA SER A 375 -4.34 7.74 17.95
C SER A 375 -3.62 7.29 16.67
N VAL A 376 -3.10 6.06 16.70
CA VAL A 376 -2.17 5.54 15.70
C VAL A 376 -2.57 4.14 15.27
N PHE A 377 -2.68 3.93 13.95
CA PHE A 377 -2.64 2.61 13.32
C PHE A 377 -1.29 2.42 12.63
N GLU A 378 -0.44 1.53 13.17
CA GLU A 378 0.93 1.35 12.66
C GLU A 378 1.32 -0.11 12.43
N ASN A 379 2.04 -0.41 11.34
CA ASN A 379 2.61 -1.73 11.11
C ASN A 379 1.57 -2.87 11.16
N ASN A 380 0.34 -2.67 10.69
CA ASN A 380 -0.65 -3.73 10.58
C ASN A 380 -0.63 -4.33 9.17
N THR A 381 -0.91 -5.63 9.05
CA THR A 381 -1.16 -6.30 7.77
C THR A 381 -2.64 -6.65 7.66
N ILE A 382 -3.30 -6.13 6.62
CA ILE A 382 -4.72 -6.32 6.34
C ILE A 382 -4.85 -6.95 4.96
N THR A 383 -5.69 -7.97 4.82
CA THR A 383 -6.03 -8.57 3.53
C THR A 383 -7.50 -8.94 3.47
N GLN A 384 -8.14 -8.70 2.32
CA GLN A 384 -9.52 -9.11 2.06
C GLN A 384 -10.56 -8.62 3.09
N PRO A 385 -10.72 -7.30 3.33
CA PRO A 385 -12.00 -6.80 3.80
C PRO A 385 -13.07 -7.05 2.71
N ASN A 386 -14.17 -7.71 3.05
CA ASN A 386 -15.18 -8.17 2.09
C ASN A 386 -15.94 -7.02 1.43
N LEU A 387 -16.07 -5.91 2.14
CA LEU A 387 -16.59 -4.63 1.67
C LEU A 387 -15.94 -3.50 2.46
N ALA A 388 -16.14 -2.25 2.01
CA ALA A 388 -15.54 -1.08 2.63
C ALA A 388 -14.00 -1.11 2.59
N ASN A 389 -13.31 -0.65 3.63
CA ASN A 389 -11.91 -0.23 3.56
C ASN A 389 -10.95 -1.20 4.26
N GLY A 390 -9.68 -1.13 3.90
CA GLY A 390 -8.63 -1.67 4.77
C GLY A 390 -8.53 -0.85 6.06
N ILE A 391 -8.27 0.45 5.91
CA ILE A 391 -8.26 1.41 7.03
C ILE A 391 -9.17 2.58 6.70
N ALA A 392 -10.06 2.95 7.63
CA ALA A 392 -10.89 4.14 7.52
C ALA A 392 -10.73 5.09 8.71
N ILE A 393 -10.47 6.37 8.42
CA ILE A 393 -10.42 7.45 9.40
C ILE A 393 -11.58 8.40 9.10
N TYR A 394 -12.65 8.30 9.88
CA TYR A 394 -13.81 9.18 9.82
C TYR A 394 -13.70 10.24 10.92
N GLY A 395 -13.18 11.41 10.56
CA GLY A 395 -12.97 12.50 11.51
C GLY A 395 -11.75 12.32 12.43
N GLY A 396 -11.72 13.10 13.52
CA GLY A 396 -10.67 13.03 14.54
C GLY A 396 -9.55 14.06 14.39
N THR A 397 -8.62 14.07 15.35
CA THR A 397 -7.56 15.09 15.47
C THR A 397 -6.18 14.45 15.62
N ASP A 398 -5.22 14.91 14.83
CA ASP A 398 -3.81 14.47 14.95
C ASP A 398 -3.62 12.95 14.84
N ILE A 399 -4.29 12.35 13.85
CA ILE A 399 -4.31 10.90 13.62
C ILE A 399 -3.11 10.46 12.76
N THR A 400 -2.54 9.28 13.06
CA THR A 400 -1.51 8.67 12.22
C THR A 400 -1.90 7.28 11.70
N VAL A 401 -1.70 7.06 10.40
CA VAL A 401 -1.78 5.76 9.73
C VAL A 401 -0.42 5.49 9.08
N ARG A 402 0.40 4.60 9.65
CA ARG A 402 1.79 4.42 9.19
C ARG A 402 2.22 2.97 8.94
N ASN A 403 3.05 2.75 7.93
CA ASN A 403 3.73 1.48 7.68
C ASN A 403 2.79 0.25 7.62
N ASN A 404 1.53 0.42 7.21
CA ASN A 404 0.59 -0.70 7.09
C ASN A 404 0.71 -1.35 5.70
N LEU A 405 0.51 -2.67 5.63
CA LEU A 405 0.33 -3.40 4.38
C LEU A 405 -1.15 -3.74 4.23
N ILE A 406 -1.77 -3.28 3.15
CA ILE A 406 -3.20 -3.50 2.90
C ILE A 406 -3.35 -4.09 1.51
N ALA A 407 -3.96 -5.27 1.43
CA ALA A 407 -4.14 -5.98 0.19
C ALA A 407 -5.59 -6.33 -0.07
N ASP A 408 -5.94 -6.36 -1.35
CA ASP A 408 -7.11 -7.05 -1.85
C ASP A 408 -8.46 -6.55 -1.29
N THR A 409 -8.71 -5.23 -1.34
CA THR A 409 -10.00 -4.65 -0.89
C THR A 409 -11.11 -4.82 -1.94
N ASN A 410 -12.37 -4.73 -1.53
CA ASN A 410 -13.52 -4.94 -2.40
C ASN A 410 -14.38 -3.68 -2.54
N ALA A 411 -15.56 -3.82 -3.16
CA ALA A 411 -16.50 -2.73 -3.38
C ALA A 411 -16.86 -1.96 -2.10
N LEU A 412 -17.33 -0.73 -2.27
CA LEU A 412 -17.72 0.20 -1.20
C LEU A 412 -16.54 0.82 -0.42
N GLY A 413 -15.29 0.54 -0.76
CA GLY A 413 -14.17 1.21 -0.13
C GLY A 413 -12.84 1.18 -0.89
N SER A 414 -11.81 1.59 -0.16
CA SER A 414 -10.44 1.84 -0.60
C SER A 414 -9.47 1.01 0.26
N GLY A 415 -8.19 0.98 -0.12
CA GLY A 415 -7.14 0.54 0.81
C GLY A 415 -7.13 1.41 2.07
N ILE A 416 -7.04 2.73 1.88
CA ILE A 416 -7.11 3.73 2.96
C ILE A 416 -8.14 4.80 2.61
N ALA A 417 -9.01 5.14 3.57
CA ALA A 417 -9.95 6.24 3.47
C ALA A 417 -9.68 7.28 4.57
N ILE A 418 -9.43 8.53 4.16
CA ILE A 418 -9.38 9.69 5.06
C ILE A 418 -10.61 10.54 4.78
N SER A 419 -11.59 10.51 5.67
CA SER A 419 -12.95 10.95 5.34
C SER A 419 -13.59 11.83 6.40
N ASN A 420 -14.42 12.76 5.92
CA ASN A 420 -15.40 13.51 6.71
C ASN A 420 -16.82 12.95 6.53
N GLN A 421 -16.98 11.67 6.18
CA GLN A 421 -18.28 11.01 6.19
C GLN A 421 -18.71 10.75 7.62
N LYS A 422 -19.83 11.36 8.02
CA LYS A 422 -20.22 11.37 9.44
C LYS A 422 -20.97 10.12 9.88
N PHE A 423 -21.80 9.58 8.99
CA PHE A 423 -22.84 8.59 9.23
C PHE A 423 -23.92 9.02 10.25
N LEU A 424 -23.54 9.43 11.46
CA LEU A 424 -24.40 9.90 12.54
C LEU A 424 -23.85 11.19 13.17
N ASP A 425 -24.69 11.87 13.96
CA ASP A 425 -24.32 13.04 14.77
C ASP A 425 -24.39 12.70 16.28
N PRO A 426 -23.63 13.40 17.15
CA PRO A 426 -22.67 14.45 16.82
C PRO A 426 -21.32 13.89 16.35
N PHE A 427 -20.87 14.31 15.17
CA PHE A 427 -19.60 13.90 14.55
C PHE A 427 -18.55 15.01 14.65
N HIS A 428 -17.28 14.62 14.78
CA HIS A 428 -16.14 15.54 14.86
C HIS A 428 -15.26 15.37 13.61
N PRO A 429 -15.36 16.29 12.63
CA PRO A 429 -14.56 16.26 11.40
C PRO A 429 -13.05 16.24 11.64
N LEU A 430 -12.33 15.87 10.59
CA LEU A 430 -10.87 15.86 10.56
C LEU A 430 -10.34 17.25 10.94
N SER A 431 -9.37 17.26 11.86
CA SER A 431 -8.71 18.48 12.35
C SER A 431 -7.25 18.20 12.70
N GLY A 432 -6.45 19.26 12.89
CA GLY A 432 -5.01 19.11 13.14
C GLY A 432 -4.29 18.53 11.92
N THR A 433 -3.40 17.56 12.16
CA THR A 433 -2.62 16.89 11.10
C THR A 433 -2.96 15.41 11.00
N ILE A 434 -3.46 14.99 9.85
CA ILE A 434 -3.64 13.58 9.50
C ILE A 434 -2.40 13.10 8.74
N THR A 435 -1.64 12.21 9.36
CA THR A 435 -0.38 11.68 8.81
C THR A 435 -0.61 10.28 8.26
N VAL A 436 -0.37 10.09 6.96
CA VAL A 436 -0.48 8.81 6.25
C VAL A 436 0.89 8.48 5.64
N ASP A 437 1.72 7.70 6.33
CA ASP A 437 3.14 7.57 6.00
C ASP A 437 3.60 6.12 5.80
N GLY A 438 4.35 5.82 4.75
CA GLY A 438 5.03 4.52 4.60
C GLY A 438 4.10 3.32 4.31
N ASN A 439 2.82 3.56 3.98
CA ASN A 439 1.86 2.48 3.75
C ASN A 439 2.08 1.81 2.37
N THR A 440 1.82 0.51 2.29
CA THR A 440 1.82 -0.26 1.03
C THR A 440 0.43 -0.79 0.74
N LEU A 441 -0.11 -0.43 -0.42
CA LEU A 441 -1.45 -0.81 -0.87
C LEU A 441 -1.33 -1.68 -2.12
N VAL A 442 -1.83 -2.91 -2.07
CA VAL A 442 -1.70 -3.90 -3.15
C VAL A 442 -3.08 -4.34 -3.62
N ARG A 443 -3.42 -4.13 -4.89
CA ARG A 443 -4.72 -4.52 -5.47
C ARG A 443 -5.91 -3.97 -4.69
N THR A 444 -5.81 -2.70 -4.26
CA THR A 444 -6.85 -2.00 -3.50
C THR A 444 -7.55 -0.93 -4.33
N GLY A 445 -8.78 -0.60 -3.93
CA GLY A 445 -9.75 0.14 -4.73
C GLY A 445 -10.68 -0.80 -5.51
N ALA A 446 -11.90 -0.36 -5.80
CA ALA A 446 -12.92 -1.16 -6.44
C ALA A 446 -14.04 -0.30 -7.04
N MET A 447 -14.84 -0.87 -7.95
CA MET A 447 -16.06 -0.21 -8.43
C MET A 447 -17.04 -0.01 -7.28
N ASN A 448 -17.56 1.20 -7.10
CA ASN A 448 -18.72 1.41 -6.22
C ASN A 448 -20.01 1.16 -7.01
N PRO A 449 -20.76 0.08 -6.73
CA PRO A 449 -21.98 -0.25 -7.48
C PRO A 449 -23.11 0.79 -7.29
N ASN A 450 -23.07 1.60 -6.23
CA ASN A 450 -24.08 2.63 -5.99
C ASN A 450 -23.90 3.83 -6.91
N TRP A 451 -22.65 4.18 -7.20
CA TRP A 451 -22.32 5.41 -7.89
C TRP A 451 -21.90 5.16 -9.35
N ASN A 452 -21.60 3.90 -9.69
CA ASN A 452 -21.09 3.49 -10.99
C ASN A 452 -19.81 4.25 -11.40
N HIS A 453 -19.00 4.61 -10.41
CA HIS A 453 -17.60 5.04 -10.57
C HIS A 453 -16.73 4.36 -9.50
N PRO A 454 -15.42 4.18 -9.79
CA PRO A 454 -14.55 3.43 -8.91
C PRO A 454 -14.00 4.27 -7.77
N MET A 455 -13.79 3.62 -6.63
CA MET A 455 -12.95 4.13 -5.55
C MET A 455 -11.48 3.74 -5.77
N GLY A 456 -10.58 4.67 -5.49
CA GLY A 456 -9.14 4.49 -5.60
C GLY A 456 -8.52 3.73 -4.42
N ALA A 457 -7.23 3.45 -4.54
CA ALA A 457 -6.44 2.78 -3.51
C ALA A 457 -6.39 3.57 -2.20
N LEU A 458 -6.19 4.90 -2.30
CA LEU A 458 -6.19 5.83 -1.17
C LEU A 458 -7.08 7.01 -1.52
N ARG A 459 -8.17 7.21 -0.76
CA ARG A 459 -9.07 8.35 -0.95
C ARG A 459 -9.00 9.37 0.19
N VAL A 460 -9.10 10.65 -0.17
CA VAL A 460 -9.45 11.73 0.75
C VAL A 460 -10.84 12.23 0.36
N ASP A 461 -11.79 12.10 1.29
CA ASP A 461 -13.22 12.24 1.02
C ASP A 461 -13.86 13.33 1.90
N SER A 462 -14.15 14.48 1.29
CA SER A 462 -14.87 15.58 1.92
C SER A 462 -16.37 15.33 1.91
N TYR A 463 -16.83 14.21 2.48
CA TYR A 463 -18.19 13.72 2.27
C TYR A 463 -19.27 14.64 2.88
N ASP A 464 -19.25 14.87 4.21
CA ASP A 464 -20.22 15.72 4.94
C ASP A 464 -19.73 17.12 5.28
N SER A 465 -18.42 17.33 5.29
CA SER A 465 -17.79 18.63 5.50
C SER A 465 -16.51 18.76 4.69
N ALA A 466 -16.14 20.00 4.37
CA ALA A 466 -14.85 20.30 3.74
C ALA A 466 -13.69 19.77 4.60
N ILE A 467 -12.57 19.44 3.96
CA ILE A 467 -11.34 19.00 4.61
C ILE A 467 -10.44 20.22 4.76
N ASP A 468 -10.38 20.76 5.98
CA ASP A 468 -9.49 21.87 6.34
C ASP A 468 -8.28 21.40 7.16
N ALA A 469 -8.28 20.18 7.67
CA ALA A 469 -7.13 19.55 8.32
C ALA A 469 -5.94 19.43 7.35
N GLN A 470 -4.73 19.41 7.89
CA GLN A 470 -3.56 19.09 7.08
C GLN A 470 -3.52 17.57 6.83
N VAL A 471 -3.61 17.15 5.58
CA VAL A 471 -3.48 15.72 5.21
C VAL A 471 -2.13 15.52 4.52
N ARG A 472 -1.25 14.75 5.16
CA ARG A 472 0.11 14.46 4.68
C ARG A 472 0.21 12.99 4.31
N ILE A 473 0.27 12.71 3.01
CA ILE A 473 0.46 11.37 2.46
C ILE A 473 1.92 11.27 2.02
N THR A 474 2.70 10.42 2.67
CA THR A 474 4.14 10.30 2.43
C THR A 474 4.58 8.86 2.27
N ASN A 475 5.65 8.64 1.49
CA ASN A 475 6.33 7.34 1.37
C ASN A 475 5.39 6.16 1.02
N THR A 476 4.32 6.43 0.27
CA THR A 476 3.26 5.44 0.02
C THR A 476 3.57 4.63 -1.24
N THR A 477 3.48 3.31 -1.13
CA THR A 477 3.59 2.40 -2.28
C THR A 477 2.19 1.90 -2.66
N ILE A 478 1.82 2.06 -3.93
CA ILE A 478 0.55 1.56 -4.48
C ILE A 478 0.90 0.64 -5.65
N THR A 479 0.43 -0.60 -5.63
CA THR A 479 0.73 -1.60 -6.65
C THR A 479 -0.54 -2.32 -7.07
N ASP A 480 -0.76 -2.43 -8.38
CA ASP A 480 -1.82 -3.24 -8.99
C ASP A 480 -3.24 -2.80 -8.62
N SER A 481 -3.44 -1.53 -8.27
CA SER A 481 -4.79 -1.00 -8.05
C SER A 481 -5.65 -1.20 -9.31
N PRO A 482 -6.81 -1.88 -9.21
CA PRO A 482 -7.63 -2.21 -10.39
C PRO A 482 -8.22 -0.96 -11.06
N TYR A 483 -8.31 0.15 -10.33
CA TYR A 483 -8.76 1.46 -10.82
C TYR A 483 -7.70 2.53 -10.56
N SER A 484 -7.99 3.55 -9.77
CA SER A 484 -7.10 4.70 -9.52
C SER A 484 -6.22 4.51 -8.28
N ALA A 485 -5.11 5.24 -8.22
CA ALA A 485 -4.21 5.22 -7.07
C ALA A 485 -4.67 6.20 -5.96
N PHE A 486 -4.66 7.51 -6.25
CA PHE A 486 -5.12 8.55 -5.33
C PHE A 486 -6.46 9.11 -5.80
N GLU A 487 -7.43 9.19 -4.89
CA GLU A 487 -8.77 9.73 -5.15
C GLU A 487 -9.05 10.94 -4.24
N PHE A 488 -9.56 12.03 -4.81
CA PHE A 488 -10.05 13.20 -4.08
C PHE A 488 -11.49 13.47 -4.46
N VAL A 489 -12.40 13.24 -3.52
CA VAL A 489 -13.82 13.15 -3.82
C VAL A 489 -14.65 13.85 -2.73
N SER A 490 -15.84 14.29 -3.10
CA SER A 490 -16.89 14.68 -2.18
C SER A 490 -18.02 13.66 -2.32
N GLY A 491 -17.85 12.49 -1.71
CA GLY A 491 -18.64 11.28 -2.00
C GLY A 491 -20.15 11.47 -1.87
N GLY A 492 -20.59 12.37 -0.99
CA GLY A 492 -22.00 12.72 -0.83
C GLY A 492 -22.61 13.58 -1.95
N GLY A 493 -21.88 13.86 -3.05
CA GLY A 493 -22.41 14.62 -4.19
C GLY A 493 -22.52 16.13 -3.98
N ARG A 494 -21.99 16.66 -2.88
CA ARG A 494 -22.12 18.08 -2.48
C ARG A 494 -21.02 19.00 -3.03
N GLY A 495 -19.96 18.44 -3.59
CA GLY A 495 -18.79 19.21 -4.08
C GLY A 495 -18.11 20.00 -2.98
N LEU A 496 -17.98 19.44 -1.78
CA LEU A 496 -17.28 20.08 -0.67
C LEU A 496 -15.77 20.06 -0.92
N ALA A 497 -15.05 21.04 -0.39
CA ALA A 497 -13.65 21.20 -0.75
C ALA A 497 -12.73 20.20 -0.04
N ALA A 498 -11.78 19.63 -0.77
CA ALA A 498 -10.64 18.89 -0.23
C ALA A 498 -9.37 19.74 -0.34
N ARG A 499 -8.87 20.28 0.77
CA ARG A 499 -7.75 21.25 0.81
C ARG A 499 -6.64 20.77 1.75
N ASN A 500 -5.51 21.47 1.71
CA ASN A 500 -4.36 21.24 2.60
C ASN A 500 -3.76 19.83 2.50
N ILE A 501 -3.82 19.24 1.29
CA ILE A 501 -3.32 17.90 1.00
C ILE A 501 -1.93 17.98 0.36
N THR A 502 -1.00 17.16 0.85
CA THR A 502 0.30 16.94 0.21
C THR A 502 0.53 15.44 0.04
N VAL A 503 0.90 15.04 -1.17
CA VAL A 503 1.44 13.72 -1.49
C VAL A 503 2.93 13.89 -1.79
N ASP A 504 3.80 13.25 -1.02
CA ASP A 504 5.26 13.39 -1.17
C ASP A 504 5.98 12.04 -1.02
N GLY A 505 6.66 11.62 -2.08
CA GLY A 505 7.40 10.36 -2.12
C GLY A 505 6.45 9.18 -2.27
N ALA A 506 5.87 8.98 -3.45
CA ALA A 506 5.02 7.81 -3.70
C ALA A 506 5.55 6.99 -4.88
N THR A 507 5.40 5.67 -4.78
CA THR A 507 5.66 4.74 -5.88
C THR A 507 4.35 4.10 -6.29
N VAL A 508 3.92 4.34 -7.53
CA VAL A 508 2.68 3.81 -8.10
C VAL A 508 3.03 2.86 -9.25
N ASN A 509 2.69 1.59 -9.11
CA ASN A 509 3.03 0.56 -10.09
C ASN A 509 1.75 -0.12 -10.61
N ARG A 510 1.59 -0.19 -11.93
CA ARG A 510 0.51 -0.92 -12.61
C ARG A 510 -0.89 -0.53 -12.14
N VAL A 511 -1.16 0.77 -12.10
CA VAL A 511 -2.50 1.31 -11.78
C VAL A 511 -3.43 1.12 -12.99
N GLY A 512 -4.64 0.60 -12.76
CA GLY A 512 -5.57 0.21 -13.81
C GLY A 512 -6.09 1.37 -14.65
N THR A 513 -6.37 2.51 -14.02
CA THR A 513 -6.87 3.72 -14.69
C THR A 513 -5.92 4.90 -14.56
N VAL A 514 -6.02 5.67 -13.49
CA VAL A 514 -5.29 6.93 -13.31
C VAL A 514 -4.51 7.01 -12.00
N VAL A 515 -3.40 7.75 -12.01
CA VAL A 515 -2.65 8.02 -10.77
C VAL A 515 -3.44 8.93 -9.84
N VAL A 516 -4.07 9.97 -10.39
CA VAL A 516 -4.89 10.92 -9.64
C VAL A 516 -6.29 10.98 -10.22
N GLN A 517 -7.30 10.65 -9.41
CA GLN A 517 -8.72 10.82 -9.71
C GLN A 517 -9.26 11.96 -8.84
N ALA A 518 -9.40 13.15 -9.41
CA ALA A 518 -9.88 14.35 -8.74
C ALA A 518 -11.30 14.70 -9.20
N GLU A 519 -12.23 14.66 -8.24
CA GLU A 519 -13.67 14.66 -8.45
C GLU A 519 -14.40 15.72 -7.62
N THR A 520 -13.69 16.48 -6.81
CA THR A 520 -14.26 17.59 -6.05
C THR A 520 -13.41 18.85 -6.17
N GLN A 521 -13.91 20.00 -5.75
CA GLN A 521 -13.13 21.24 -5.70
C GLN A 521 -12.03 21.18 -4.63
N GLY A 522 -10.96 21.95 -4.78
CA GLY A 522 -9.91 22.03 -3.78
C GLY A 522 -8.50 22.08 -4.37
N ALA A 523 -7.53 21.56 -3.63
CA ALA A 523 -6.15 21.51 -4.09
C ALA A 523 -5.32 20.45 -3.37
N ALA A 524 -4.39 19.84 -4.10
CA ALA A 524 -3.35 18.97 -3.57
C ALA A 524 -2.01 19.28 -4.23
N THR A 525 -0.92 19.15 -3.46
CA THR A 525 0.45 19.25 -4.00
C THR A 525 1.09 17.88 -4.06
N PHE A 526 1.71 17.57 -5.20
CA PHE A 526 2.38 16.30 -5.47
C PHE A 526 3.88 16.51 -5.62
N ARG A 527 4.70 15.73 -4.91
CA ARG A 527 6.16 15.72 -5.01
C ARG A 527 6.69 14.31 -5.04
N ASN A 528 7.77 14.07 -5.78
CA ASN A 528 8.49 12.80 -5.77
C ASN A 528 7.56 11.58 -6.00
N VAL A 529 6.50 11.73 -6.80
CA VAL A 529 5.61 10.63 -7.16
C VAL A 529 6.09 10.01 -8.45
N THR A 530 6.53 8.76 -8.38
CA THR A 530 6.96 7.98 -9.55
C THR A 530 5.86 6.96 -9.88
N ALA A 531 5.39 6.98 -11.12
CA ALA A 531 4.40 6.04 -11.62
C ALA A 531 4.95 5.21 -12.79
N THR A 532 4.61 3.93 -12.85
CA THR A 532 4.94 3.03 -13.97
C THR A 532 3.75 2.14 -14.32
N GLY A 533 3.52 1.87 -15.60
CA GLY A 533 2.39 1.03 -16.05
C GLY A 533 1.03 1.66 -15.76
N VAL A 534 0.85 2.94 -16.09
CA VAL A 534 -0.44 3.64 -15.90
C VAL A 534 -1.40 3.23 -17.02
N GLY A 535 -2.57 2.70 -16.65
CA GLY A 535 -3.50 2.06 -17.58
C GLY A 535 -4.46 2.97 -18.34
N SER A 536 -4.50 4.27 -18.09
CA SER A 536 -5.29 5.23 -18.89
C SER A 536 -4.60 6.59 -19.02
N ALA A 537 -4.46 7.33 -17.92
CA ALA A 537 -3.87 8.67 -17.89
C ALA A 537 -3.26 8.97 -16.53
N GLY A 538 -2.37 9.95 -16.43
CA GLY A 538 -1.87 10.38 -15.13
C GLY A 538 -2.97 10.95 -14.24
N ILE A 539 -3.80 11.83 -14.80
CA ILE A 539 -4.79 12.62 -14.05
C ILE A 539 -6.16 12.55 -14.72
N TYR A 540 -7.20 12.19 -13.96
CA TYR A 540 -8.59 12.54 -14.22
C TYR A 540 -8.96 13.70 -13.30
N ASN A 541 -9.35 14.85 -13.83
CA ASN A 541 -9.68 16.04 -13.03
C ASN A 541 -11.00 16.65 -13.52
N CYS A 542 -12.10 16.12 -12.99
CA CYS A 542 -13.45 16.44 -13.43
C CYS A 542 -14.35 16.64 -12.20
N PRO A 543 -14.24 17.79 -11.50
CA PRO A 543 -14.98 18.04 -10.28
C PRO A 543 -16.50 18.03 -10.48
N TYR A 544 -17.22 17.43 -9.54
CA TYR A 544 -18.69 17.45 -9.48
C TYR A 544 -19.20 17.97 -8.12
N PRO A 545 -20.48 18.38 -8.03
CA PRO A 545 -21.38 18.69 -9.14
C PRO A 545 -20.92 19.93 -9.92
N ALA A 546 -21.43 20.11 -11.14
CA ALA A 546 -21.09 21.26 -11.97
C ALA A 546 -21.33 22.58 -11.20
N GLY A 547 -20.34 23.48 -11.25
CA GLY A 547 -20.38 24.76 -10.53
C GLY A 547 -19.87 24.71 -9.08
N SER A 548 -19.42 23.56 -8.57
CA SER A 548 -18.83 23.45 -7.24
C SER A 548 -17.47 24.13 -7.13
N GLY A 549 -16.67 24.13 -8.20
CA GLY A 549 -15.35 24.76 -8.25
C GLY A 549 -14.37 23.97 -9.12
N THR A 550 -13.08 24.20 -8.92
CA THR A 550 -11.99 23.48 -9.61
C THR A 550 -11.10 22.77 -8.60
N PHE A 551 -10.40 21.71 -9.04
CA PHE A 551 -9.34 21.09 -8.28
C PHE A 551 -7.98 21.46 -8.86
N THR A 552 -7.13 22.08 -8.06
CA THR A 552 -5.78 22.43 -8.46
C THR A 552 -4.81 21.32 -8.08
N VAL A 553 -4.24 20.65 -9.08
CA VAL A 553 -3.11 19.73 -8.91
C VAL A 553 -1.83 20.53 -9.08
N THR A 554 -1.07 20.71 -7.99
CA THR A 554 0.21 21.41 -8.01
C THR A 554 1.35 20.42 -8.12
N ASP A 555 2.12 20.48 -9.20
CA ASP A 555 3.41 19.79 -9.31
C ASP A 555 4.47 20.54 -8.48
N GLY A 556 4.91 19.92 -7.40
CA GLY A 556 5.95 20.44 -6.51
C GLY A 556 7.36 19.94 -6.83
N GLY A 557 7.56 19.21 -7.94
CA GLY A 557 8.85 18.68 -8.41
C GLY A 557 9.10 17.21 -8.07
N GLY A 558 9.90 16.54 -8.90
CA GLY A 558 10.31 15.13 -8.72
C GLY A 558 9.27 14.09 -9.18
N ASN A 559 8.16 14.53 -9.77
CA ASN A 559 7.13 13.64 -10.31
C ASN A 559 7.57 13.04 -11.65
N SER A 560 7.24 11.78 -11.93
CA SER A 560 7.54 11.15 -13.23
C SER A 560 6.61 10.00 -13.57
N GLY A 561 6.26 9.85 -14.86
CA GLY A 561 5.51 8.71 -15.40
C GLY A 561 3.99 8.84 -15.36
N TRP A 562 3.47 10.05 -15.10
CA TRP A 562 2.04 10.33 -14.99
C TRP A 562 1.67 11.78 -15.36
N GLU A 563 2.37 12.36 -16.34
CA GLU A 563 2.17 13.76 -16.74
C GLU A 563 0.96 13.97 -17.67
N SER A 564 0.29 12.89 -18.09
CA SER A 564 -0.88 12.96 -18.97
C SER A 564 -2.17 13.27 -18.20
N THR A 565 -3.08 13.98 -18.84
CA THR A 565 -4.42 14.27 -18.30
C THR A 565 -5.47 13.68 -19.22
N TRP A 566 -6.47 13.02 -18.64
CA TRP A 566 -7.65 12.55 -19.33
C TRP A 566 -8.44 13.73 -19.92
N SER A 567 -8.68 13.72 -21.23
CA SER A 567 -9.19 14.87 -21.95
C SER A 567 -10.72 15.02 -21.95
N ASP A 568 -11.45 13.94 -21.64
CA ASP A 568 -12.92 13.90 -21.78
C ASP A 568 -13.62 13.63 -20.44
N CYS A 569 -13.97 14.69 -19.71
CA CYS A 569 -14.73 14.59 -18.47
C CYS A 569 -16.16 14.07 -18.63
N SER A 570 -16.65 13.82 -19.85
CA SER A 570 -17.93 13.16 -20.07
C SER A 570 -17.85 11.62 -20.05
N ALA A 571 -16.63 11.08 -20.05
CA ALA A 571 -16.35 9.64 -20.05
C ALA A 571 -15.41 9.25 -18.89
N TRP A 572 -15.58 8.03 -18.39
CA TRP A 572 -14.71 7.46 -17.37
C TRP A 572 -13.47 6.79 -17.98
N PRO A 573 -12.28 6.96 -17.38
CA PRO A 573 -11.13 6.12 -17.69
C PRO A 573 -11.41 4.66 -17.34
N GLU A 574 -11.24 3.75 -18.30
CA GLU A 574 -11.49 2.32 -18.12
C GLU A 574 -10.20 1.52 -17.87
N PRO A 575 -10.22 0.50 -16.98
CA PRO A 575 -9.05 -0.33 -16.73
C PRO A 575 -8.54 -1.04 -18.00
N GLY A 576 -7.22 -1.08 -18.19
CA GLY A 576 -6.61 -1.95 -19.20
C GLY A 576 -6.51 -1.40 -20.63
N GLN A 577 -6.65 -0.09 -20.82
CA GLN A 577 -6.19 0.61 -22.02
C GLN A 577 -4.69 0.92 -21.88
N GLY A 578 -3.86 -0.13 -21.76
CA GLY A 578 -2.46 -0.04 -21.32
C GLY A 578 -1.67 1.07 -22.00
N GLU A 579 -0.79 1.74 -21.23
CA GLU A 579 0.06 2.88 -21.61
C GLU A 579 -0.66 3.86 -22.56
N PRO A 580 -1.09 5.07 -22.12
CA PRO A 580 -1.54 6.07 -23.09
C PRO A 580 -0.50 6.12 -24.20
N GLN A 581 -0.92 5.79 -25.44
CA GLN A 581 -0.05 5.87 -26.61
C GLN A 581 0.75 7.17 -26.45
N PRO A 582 2.10 7.11 -26.40
CA PRO A 582 2.90 8.31 -26.25
C PRO A 582 2.35 9.30 -27.26
N ASP A 583 1.90 10.47 -26.81
CA ASP A 583 1.43 11.48 -27.74
C ASP A 583 2.50 11.59 -28.84
N PRO A 584 2.18 11.20 -30.09
CA PRO A 584 3.18 11.08 -31.14
C PRO A 584 3.78 12.45 -31.48
N ASP A 585 3.20 13.52 -30.95
CA ASP A 585 3.62 14.92 -31.06
C ASP A 585 4.16 15.50 -29.74
N ARG A 586 4.39 14.68 -28.71
CA ARG A 586 5.12 15.09 -27.49
C ARG A 586 6.63 15.05 -27.72
N ASN A 587 7.28 16.20 -27.52
CA ASN A 587 8.74 16.30 -27.49
C ASN A 587 9.31 15.71 -26.20
N LEU A 588 9.85 14.49 -26.27
CA LEU A 588 10.50 13.76 -25.17
C LEU A 588 11.78 14.41 -24.65
N ALA A 589 12.42 15.28 -25.45
CA ALA A 589 13.64 15.98 -25.09
C ALA A 589 13.40 17.32 -24.38
N LEU A 590 12.17 17.84 -24.37
CA LEU A 590 11.86 19.14 -23.76
C LEU A 590 12.26 19.16 -22.27
N ASN A 591 13.05 20.17 -21.89
CA ASN A 591 13.63 20.41 -20.57
C ASN A 591 14.46 19.24 -19.99
N ARG A 592 14.94 18.33 -20.85
CA ARG A 592 15.77 17.20 -20.41
C ARG A 592 17.23 17.62 -20.18
N PRO A 593 17.96 16.91 -19.29
CA PRO A 593 19.39 17.12 -19.14
C PRO A 593 20.14 16.93 -20.46
N ALA A 594 20.85 17.96 -20.90
CA ALA A 594 21.66 17.95 -22.10
C ALA A 594 23.13 18.22 -21.78
N THR A 595 24.03 17.45 -22.39
CA THR A 595 25.49 17.58 -22.26
C THR A 595 26.13 17.64 -23.64
N ALA A 596 27.29 18.26 -23.77
CA ALA A 596 27.99 18.36 -25.05
C ALA A 596 29.50 18.26 -24.88
N THR A 597 30.21 18.02 -25.99
CA THR A 597 31.69 18.08 -26.04
C THR A 597 32.24 19.46 -25.69
N GLY A 598 31.42 20.50 -25.81
CA GLY A 598 31.73 21.87 -25.38
C GLY A 598 30.60 22.84 -25.74
N SER A 599 30.74 24.08 -25.29
CA SER A 599 29.87 25.18 -25.71
C SER A 599 30.64 26.50 -25.81
N GLN A 600 30.13 27.46 -26.58
CA GLN A 600 30.65 28.83 -26.64
C GLN A 600 29.82 29.77 -25.77
N ASP A 601 30.51 30.57 -24.96
CA ASP A 601 29.91 31.65 -24.15
C ASP A 601 28.62 31.21 -23.41
N VAL A 602 27.51 31.90 -23.64
CA VAL A 602 26.20 31.60 -23.02
C VAL A 602 25.39 30.54 -23.78
N TYR A 603 25.88 29.97 -24.88
CA TYR A 603 25.16 29.04 -25.77
C TYR A 603 25.30 27.58 -25.30
N THR A 604 24.82 27.31 -24.08
CA THR A 604 24.95 26.02 -23.39
C THR A 604 24.05 24.93 -23.99
N PRO A 605 24.38 23.63 -23.80
CA PRO A 605 23.60 22.53 -24.38
C PRO A 605 22.13 22.49 -23.93
N GLY A 606 21.80 23.02 -22.75
CA GLY A 606 20.41 23.12 -22.29
C GLY A 606 19.52 24.01 -23.16
N LYS A 607 20.10 24.94 -23.92
CA LYS A 607 19.36 25.79 -24.88
C LYS A 607 18.91 25.07 -26.14
N ALA A 608 19.31 23.81 -26.34
CA ALA A 608 18.85 23.00 -27.46
C ALA A 608 17.63 22.15 -27.09
N VAL A 609 17.05 22.34 -25.90
CA VAL A 609 15.94 21.56 -25.35
C VAL A 609 15.01 22.41 -24.46
N ASP A 610 15.10 23.74 -24.51
CA ASP A 610 14.40 24.64 -23.58
C ASP A 610 13.01 25.10 -24.08
N GLY A 611 12.61 24.70 -25.28
CA GLY A 611 11.37 25.10 -25.94
C GLY A 611 11.40 26.47 -26.62
N ASP A 612 12.52 27.20 -26.61
CA ASP A 612 12.64 28.53 -27.22
C ASP A 612 13.44 28.48 -28.53
N ALA A 613 12.74 28.66 -29.65
CA ALA A 613 13.38 28.67 -30.97
C ALA A 613 14.37 29.84 -31.19
N HIS A 614 14.48 30.81 -30.29
CA HIS A 614 15.39 31.95 -30.40
C HIS A 614 16.67 31.81 -29.58
N THR A 615 16.73 30.86 -28.66
CA THR A 615 17.98 30.46 -28.00
C THR A 615 18.64 29.34 -28.81
N TYR A 616 19.91 29.03 -28.53
CA TYR A 616 20.59 27.91 -29.16
C TYR A 616 21.80 27.45 -28.36
N TRP A 617 22.14 26.17 -28.56
CA TRP A 617 23.45 25.63 -28.24
C TRP A 617 24.41 25.88 -29.41
N GLU A 618 25.65 26.25 -29.10
CA GLU A 618 26.77 26.33 -30.05
C GLU A 618 27.98 25.62 -29.48
N SER A 619 28.54 24.67 -30.22
CA SER A 619 29.76 23.95 -29.83
C SER A 619 31.01 24.82 -29.93
N ALA A 620 32.17 24.32 -29.45
CA ALA A 620 33.45 24.99 -29.68
C ALA A 620 33.75 25.19 -31.19
N ASN A 621 34.34 26.35 -31.53
CA ASN A 621 34.63 26.72 -32.92
C ASN A 621 35.82 25.95 -33.47
N HIS A 622 35.76 25.58 -34.75
CA HIS A 622 36.80 24.87 -35.49
C HIS A 622 37.22 23.53 -34.86
N ALA A 623 36.32 22.89 -34.11
CA ALA A 623 36.62 21.72 -33.29
C ALA A 623 35.79 20.48 -33.67
N PHE A 624 35.27 20.38 -34.90
CA PHE A 624 34.56 19.17 -35.32
C PHE A 624 35.45 17.90 -35.24
N PRO A 625 34.90 16.74 -34.87
CA PRO A 625 33.48 16.50 -34.58
C PRO A 625 33.06 16.97 -33.18
N GLN A 626 31.78 17.31 -33.05
CA GLN A 626 31.16 17.74 -31.79
C GLN A 626 29.92 16.92 -31.51
N THR A 627 29.59 16.70 -30.24
CA THR A 627 28.42 15.94 -29.84
C THR A 627 27.52 16.71 -28.88
N LEU A 628 26.22 16.54 -29.04
CA LEU A 628 25.18 16.92 -28.08
C LEU A 628 24.44 15.64 -27.66
N THR A 629 24.39 15.37 -26.35
CA THR A 629 23.75 14.19 -25.76
C THR A 629 22.62 14.62 -24.83
N ILE A 630 21.44 14.04 -24.99
CA ILE A 630 20.23 14.33 -24.21
C ILE A 630 19.81 13.06 -23.48
N ASP A 631 19.61 13.12 -22.16
CA ASP A 631 19.05 12.03 -21.35
C ASP A 631 17.53 12.19 -21.24
N LEU A 632 16.77 11.30 -21.92
CA LEU A 632 15.31 11.29 -21.89
C LEU A 632 14.74 10.80 -20.54
N GLY A 633 15.58 10.40 -19.59
CA GLY A 633 15.21 9.97 -18.24
C GLY A 633 14.78 8.49 -18.15
N ALA A 634 14.19 7.95 -19.22
CA ALA A 634 13.83 6.54 -19.36
C ALA A 634 14.03 6.06 -20.80
N THR A 635 14.00 4.74 -21.01
CA THR A 635 14.07 4.15 -22.35
C THR A 635 12.75 4.34 -23.08
N HIS A 636 12.79 4.96 -24.27
CA HIS A 636 11.62 5.19 -25.12
C HIS A 636 11.83 4.60 -26.52
N ALA A 637 10.78 4.08 -27.15
CA ALA A 637 10.77 3.84 -28.59
C ALA A 637 10.65 5.18 -29.31
N VAL A 638 11.55 5.47 -30.26
CA VAL A 638 11.66 6.77 -30.94
C VAL A 638 11.53 6.58 -32.45
N ARG A 639 10.70 7.41 -33.09
CA ARG A 639 10.43 7.34 -34.54
C ARG A 639 11.03 8.51 -35.36
N ARG A 640 11.24 9.67 -34.73
CA ARG A 640 11.81 10.85 -35.39
C ARG A 640 12.50 11.79 -34.41
N VAL A 641 13.51 12.48 -34.92
CA VAL A 641 14.16 13.62 -34.26
C VAL A 641 13.94 14.85 -35.15
N VAL A 642 13.50 15.96 -34.56
CA VAL A 642 13.38 17.25 -35.26
C VAL A 642 14.48 18.16 -34.76
N LEU A 643 15.26 18.69 -35.69
CA LEU A 643 16.38 19.58 -35.43
C LEU A 643 16.02 20.95 -35.95
N LYS A 644 16.29 21.98 -35.16
CA LYS A 644 16.00 23.37 -35.51
C LYS A 644 17.22 24.27 -35.36
N LEU A 645 17.24 25.32 -36.16
CA LEU A 645 18.06 26.51 -35.96
C LEU A 645 17.14 27.72 -35.73
N PRO A 646 17.63 28.82 -35.16
CA PRO A 646 16.77 29.99 -34.97
C PRO A 646 16.12 30.45 -36.27
N PRO A 647 14.82 30.77 -36.28
CA PRO A 647 14.05 30.97 -37.51
C PRO A 647 14.30 32.32 -38.19
N GLN A 648 15.06 33.21 -37.55
CA GLN A 648 15.33 34.56 -38.02
C GLN A 648 16.13 34.53 -39.34
N ALA A 649 15.83 35.42 -40.28
CA ALA A 649 16.51 35.48 -41.58
C ALA A 649 18.03 35.74 -41.49
N ALA A 650 18.52 36.27 -40.36
CA ALA A 650 19.95 36.38 -40.07
C ALA A 650 20.65 35.01 -40.01
N TRP A 651 19.92 33.94 -39.68
CA TRP A 651 20.38 32.55 -39.77
C TRP A 651 20.26 32.05 -41.21
N GLN A 652 21.23 32.46 -42.04
CA GLN A 652 21.32 32.09 -43.45
C GLN A 652 21.24 30.58 -43.65
N ALA A 653 20.73 30.18 -44.83
CA ALA A 653 20.66 28.79 -45.23
C ALA A 653 22.04 28.11 -45.14
N ARG A 654 22.10 26.96 -44.47
CA ARG A 654 23.34 26.23 -44.20
C ARG A 654 23.10 24.74 -44.17
N THR A 655 24.17 23.97 -44.22
CA THR A 655 24.11 22.51 -44.16
C THR A 655 24.96 22.03 -42.99
N GLN A 656 24.38 21.23 -42.09
CA GLN A 656 25.13 20.52 -41.05
C GLN A 656 25.23 19.04 -41.40
N THR A 657 26.42 18.45 -41.25
CA THR A 657 26.65 17.02 -41.47
C THR A 657 26.62 16.30 -40.13
N LEU A 658 25.65 15.41 -39.90
CA LEU A 658 25.49 14.72 -38.62
C LEU A 658 24.93 13.30 -38.76
N SER A 659 25.20 12.48 -37.74
CA SER A 659 24.50 11.22 -37.47
C SER A 659 23.72 11.29 -36.17
N VAL A 660 22.68 10.46 -36.04
CA VAL A 660 21.90 10.30 -34.81
C VAL A 660 22.20 8.94 -34.19
N GLN A 661 22.54 8.94 -32.90
CA GLN A 661 22.89 7.76 -32.13
C GLN A 661 21.98 7.63 -30.90
N GLY A 662 21.73 6.38 -30.47
CA GLY A 662 20.95 6.05 -29.29
C GLY A 662 21.70 5.11 -28.35
N SER A 663 21.42 5.22 -27.05
CA SER A 663 21.95 4.34 -26.01
C SER A 663 20.93 4.13 -24.90
N THR A 664 20.90 2.96 -24.28
CA THR A 664 20.08 2.68 -23.08
C THR A 664 20.85 2.92 -21.78
N ASP A 665 22.18 3.00 -21.82
CA ASP A 665 23.06 3.07 -20.65
C ASP A 665 24.00 4.30 -20.63
N GLY A 666 24.01 5.08 -21.71
CA GLY A 666 24.83 6.29 -21.87
C GLY A 666 26.28 6.03 -22.30
N SER A 667 26.67 4.76 -22.46
CA SER A 667 28.04 4.32 -22.73
C SER A 667 28.19 3.50 -24.02
N ALA A 668 27.24 2.60 -24.30
CA ALA A 668 27.18 1.82 -25.54
C ALA A 668 26.23 2.47 -26.54
N TRP A 669 26.73 2.84 -27.72
CA TRP A 669 26.01 3.65 -28.69
C TRP A 669 25.72 2.88 -29.98
N THR A 670 24.45 2.92 -30.41
CA THR A 670 23.99 2.41 -31.69
C THR A 670 23.66 3.57 -32.62
N THR A 671 24.06 3.48 -33.89
CA THR A 671 23.69 4.49 -34.89
C THR A 671 22.26 4.25 -35.37
N LEU A 672 21.37 5.21 -35.10
CA LEU A 672 19.95 5.17 -35.48
C LEU A 672 19.71 5.83 -36.85
N ALA A 673 20.50 6.86 -37.17
CA ALA A 673 20.57 7.43 -38.50
C ALA A 673 22.04 7.69 -38.87
N ALA A 674 22.47 7.15 -40.01
CA ALA A 674 23.84 7.31 -40.51
C ALA A 674 24.15 8.78 -40.84
N ALA A 675 25.45 9.13 -40.84
CA ALA A 675 25.90 10.49 -41.10
C ALA A 675 25.42 10.99 -42.47
N ARG A 676 24.71 12.12 -42.50
CA ARG A 676 24.20 12.78 -43.70
C ARG A 676 24.29 14.29 -43.59
N GLU A 677 24.28 14.95 -44.74
CA GLU A 677 24.11 16.39 -44.87
C GLU A 677 22.64 16.78 -44.69
N HIS A 678 22.38 17.73 -43.80
CA HIS A 678 21.06 18.26 -43.51
C HIS A 678 21.04 19.75 -43.74
N ARG A 679 20.27 20.19 -44.74
CA ARG A 679 20.11 21.60 -45.08
C ARG A 679 19.04 22.24 -44.19
N PHE A 680 19.43 23.31 -43.51
CA PHE A 680 18.57 24.22 -42.78
C PHE A 680 18.38 25.48 -43.63
N ASP A 681 17.13 25.87 -43.87
CA ASP A 681 16.81 27.06 -44.64
C ASP A 681 15.76 27.90 -43.89
N PRO A 682 16.01 29.19 -43.60
CA PRO A 682 15.03 30.03 -42.93
C PRO A 682 13.73 30.17 -43.73
N ALA A 683 13.77 30.01 -45.07
CA ALA A 683 12.58 30.01 -45.91
C ALA A 683 11.64 28.82 -45.61
N THR A 684 12.16 27.74 -45.03
CA THR A 684 11.40 26.55 -44.61
C THR A 684 11.40 26.41 -43.08
N GLY A 685 11.60 27.51 -42.36
CA GLY A 685 11.56 27.55 -40.89
C GLY A 685 12.78 26.96 -40.19
N ASN A 686 13.92 26.81 -40.88
CA ASN A 686 15.18 26.33 -40.32
C ASN A 686 15.02 25.01 -39.54
N THR A 687 14.20 24.11 -40.08
CA THR A 687 13.83 22.85 -39.42
C THR A 687 14.14 21.66 -40.32
N VAL A 688 14.68 20.60 -39.73
CA VAL A 688 14.95 19.32 -40.39
C VAL A 688 14.37 18.20 -39.55
N THR A 689 13.70 17.23 -40.17
CA THR A 689 13.24 16.02 -39.50
C THR A 689 14.09 14.83 -39.96
N VAL A 690 14.66 14.11 -38.99
CA VAL A 690 15.44 12.89 -39.21
C VAL A 690 14.62 11.69 -38.73
N PRO A 691 14.16 10.80 -39.63
CA PRO A 691 13.52 9.56 -39.22
C PRO A 691 14.54 8.66 -38.54
N VAL A 692 14.13 8.01 -37.45
CA VAL A 692 14.94 7.05 -36.69
C VAL A 692 14.06 5.87 -36.30
N ASP A 693 14.68 4.74 -35.98
CA ASP A 693 13.99 3.58 -35.44
C ASP A 693 14.88 2.94 -34.37
N GLY A 694 14.37 2.87 -33.15
CA GLY A 694 15.08 2.25 -32.04
C GLY A 694 14.55 2.65 -30.66
N SER A 695 14.94 1.85 -29.66
CA SER A 695 14.65 2.11 -28.26
C SER A 695 15.87 2.70 -27.57
N LEU A 696 15.75 3.89 -26.97
CA LEU A 696 16.87 4.63 -26.38
C LEU A 696 16.44 5.43 -25.15
N ARG A 697 17.36 5.59 -24.19
CA ARG A 697 17.27 6.58 -23.11
C ARG A 697 18.09 7.83 -23.41
N HIS A 698 19.26 7.65 -24.00
CA HIS A 698 20.16 8.73 -24.35
C HIS A 698 20.20 8.91 -25.85
N LEU A 699 19.87 10.11 -26.34
CA LEU A 699 20.05 10.50 -27.73
C LEU A 699 21.37 11.25 -27.87
N ARG A 700 22.15 10.98 -28.92
CA ARG A 700 23.35 11.76 -29.26
C ARG A 700 23.33 12.18 -30.72
N LEU A 701 23.48 13.49 -30.94
CA LEU A 701 23.85 14.05 -32.25
C LEU A 701 25.37 14.08 -32.33
N HIS A 702 25.92 13.53 -33.41
CA HIS A 702 27.36 13.59 -33.71
C HIS A 702 27.55 14.38 -35.00
N VAL A 703 28.04 15.61 -34.87
CA VAL A 703 28.13 16.60 -35.95
C VAL A 703 29.58 16.73 -36.41
N THR A 704 29.80 16.65 -37.72
CA THR A 704 31.13 16.64 -38.36
C THR A 704 31.39 17.86 -39.25
N GLY A 705 30.37 18.67 -39.53
CA GLY A 705 30.54 19.91 -40.28
C GLY A 705 29.31 20.80 -40.28
N ASN A 706 29.51 22.09 -40.53
CA ASN A 706 28.47 23.11 -40.72
C ASN A 706 28.99 24.14 -41.74
N THR A 707 28.22 24.42 -42.81
CA THR A 707 28.64 25.36 -43.86
C THR A 707 28.39 26.82 -43.51
N GLY A 708 27.55 27.11 -42.53
CA GLY A 708 27.16 28.49 -42.16
C GLY A 708 27.97 29.08 -41.00
N TRP A 709 28.63 28.23 -40.20
CA TRP A 709 29.43 28.64 -39.05
C TRP A 709 30.41 27.52 -38.67
N PRO A 710 31.60 27.81 -38.12
CA PRO A 710 32.59 26.78 -37.77
C PRO A 710 32.26 25.99 -36.48
N ALA A 711 30.99 25.80 -36.13
CA ALA A 711 30.53 25.04 -34.95
C ALA A 711 29.20 24.34 -35.22
N ALA A 712 28.91 23.28 -34.45
CA ALA A 712 27.57 22.67 -34.41
C ALA A 712 26.62 23.62 -33.68
N GLN A 713 25.42 23.80 -34.23
CA GLN A 713 24.42 24.71 -33.66
C GLN A 713 23.04 24.07 -33.70
N PHE A 714 22.27 24.17 -32.61
CA PHE A 714 20.85 23.78 -32.58
C PHE A 714 20.07 24.70 -31.65
N SER A 715 18.98 25.29 -32.13
CA SER A 715 18.01 25.97 -31.27
C SER A 715 17.06 25.00 -30.60
N GLU A 716 16.75 23.90 -31.27
CA GLU A 716 15.96 22.83 -30.67
C GLU A 716 16.33 21.46 -31.23
N VAL A 717 16.25 20.46 -30.36
CA VAL A 717 16.40 19.04 -30.65
C VAL A 717 15.21 18.33 -30.01
N GLU A 718 14.19 18.11 -30.82
CA GLU A 718 12.95 17.51 -30.39
C GLU A 718 12.95 16.01 -30.70
N VAL A 719 12.46 15.19 -29.77
CA VAL A 719 12.47 13.72 -29.90
C VAL A 719 11.06 13.20 -29.74
N TYR A 720 10.59 12.38 -30.68
CA TYR A 720 9.20 11.94 -30.69
C TYR A 720 9.09 10.42 -30.70
N GLY A 721 8.19 9.94 -29.84
CA GLY A 721 7.90 8.52 -29.66
C GLY A 721 7.10 7.90 -30.82
N SER A 722 7.11 6.56 -30.87
CA SER A 722 6.29 5.74 -31.77
C SER A 722 4.84 5.65 -31.34
#